data_AF-A0AAW1R1B9-F1
#
_entry.id   AF-A0AAW1R1B9-F1
#
_cell.length_a   1.000
_cell.length_b   1.000
_cell.length_c   1.000
_cell.angle_alpha   90.00
_cell.angle_beta   90.00
_cell.angle_gamma   90.00
#
_symmetry.space_group_name_H-M   'P 1'
#
loop_
_entity.id
_entity.type
_entity.pdbx_description
1 polymer ?
#
loop_
_entity_poly.entity_id
_entity_poly.type
_entity_poly.pdbx_seq_one_letter_code
_entity_poly.pdbx_strand_id
1 'polypeptide(L)'
;MLEEYTMKLQTNKAQLSASVASQVDAARSGLELLDSAQKTLKNLQHCYQVIDKLCMECSSLIEHHEKIQVLSAVHYNLGKTLQDVENIAALPNEAAEAEELLCDDTNLLQAFESLAILEGTSSMAQRALQNNSKLRLEDSRNLSTYFNKVRETLGKFEERLWSLIRNFIVLGRDNPGMLVNAVRIIELQELVDKQLEASGHGAVKPKRYRKRCEQQIGMCIQDTFAPLLRNCAQLAAAGENTDKRTNEILDKAHEFVVQLADIYDFVSPCFPEKYAIFRVIFAEYHQHLAFMLDCIGACAQQLANSDILKIMGWISGYQETLGDLGIEEDEAHFPQGGSRGTTLLIDKYIERMRAMLHAWFVNILEADLNSAPKQADDGRLWTPGAVDFFRIVNEQVAVVEDVSSADMLLRTGEAILQIMREFQEAQQRHLQRDLSDALLCAGKLDIEAQCRGFLVLAKSAVAHLVGTIFGDSALAELFQKLYCSEDWQQGTVTGSILATLSDYFDDFKQLLEPTFFKRLVDLCLEEGVAHFVAALVTYAQNITDASLEAIQRDHDEISKFFEAFCSKERVVKSTQALEDLKELAASDSVDTFVLSYTSLLQVAPGITPTLLERIVAARTDLTKADIKEVMEHVTCPIVGRPGSLQLMDAPTSRMQRHSSGRRGPPP
;
A
#
# COMPACT_ATOMS: atom_id res chain seq x y z
N MET A 1 22.52 -52.69 -9.70
CA MET A 1 23.08 -52.15 -8.43
C MET A 1 24.56 -52.48 -8.29
N LEU A 2 24.98 -53.73 -8.04
CA LEU A 2 26.42 -54.03 -7.82
C LEU A 2 27.28 -53.88 -9.09
N GLU A 3 26.80 -54.38 -10.24
CA GLU A 3 27.49 -54.22 -11.54
C GLU A 3 27.58 -52.74 -11.97
N GLU A 4 26.50 -51.99 -11.80
CA GLU A 4 26.44 -50.56 -12.13
C GLU A 4 27.36 -49.72 -11.22
N TYR A 5 27.47 -50.10 -9.94
CA TYR A 5 28.44 -49.51 -9.01
C TYR A 5 29.88 -49.85 -9.41
N THR A 6 30.16 -51.11 -9.77
CA THR A 6 31.51 -51.50 -10.23
C THR A 6 31.90 -50.82 -11.55
N MET A 7 30.96 -50.62 -12.46
CA MET A 7 31.21 -49.93 -13.71
C MET A 7 31.51 -48.44 -13.46
N LYS A 8 30.69 -47.75 -12.65
CA LYS A 8 30.97 -46.36 -12.24
C LYS A 8 32.31 -46.23 -11.50
N LEU A 9 32.67 -47.20 -10.65
CA LEU A 9 33.96 -47.22 -9.96
C LEU A 9 35.13 -47.36 -10.95
N GLN A 10 35.01 -48.24 -11.96
CA GLN A 10 36.02 -48.40 -13.01
C GLN A 10 36.13 -47.15 -13.90
N THR A 11 35.01 -46.54 -14.28
CA THR A 11 34.99 -45.30 -15.07
C THR A 11 35.61 -44.15 -14.30
N ASN A 12 35.24 -43.96 -13.02
CA ASN A 12 35.85 -42.94 -12.16
C ASN A 12 37.35 -43.19 -11.96
N LYS A 13 37.78 -44.45 -11.76
CA LYS A 13 39.19 -44.79 -11.63
C LYS A 13 39.96 -44.50 -12.92
N ALA A 14 39.38 -44.79 -14.08
CA ALA A 14 39.99 -44.48 -15.37
C ALA A 14 40.08 -42.96 -15.61
N GLN A 15 39.02 -42.20 -15.29
CA GLN A 15 39.01 -40.74 -15.38
C GLN A 15 40.03 -40.10 -14.42
N LEU A 16 40.08 -40.55 -13.17
CA LEU A 16 41.08 -40.09 -12.19
C LEU A 16 42.49 -40.41 -12.65
N SER A 17 42.74 -41.63 -13.15
CA SER A 17 44.06 -42.01 -13.66
C SER A 17 44.47 -41.17 -14.87
N ALA A 18 43.56 -40.91 -15.80
CA ALA A 18 43.82 -40.07 -16.96
C ALA A 18 44.06 -38.61 -16.58
N SER A 19 43.26 -38.07 -15.64
CA SER A 19 43.42 -36.71 -15.14
C SER A 19 44.73 -36.54 -14.36
N VAL A 20 45.13 -37.52 -13.55
CA VAL A 20 46.41 -37.50 -12.82
C VAL A 20 47.58 -37.60 -13.80
N ALA A 21 47.51 -38.49 -14.80
CA ALA A 21 48.54 -38.58 -15.84
C ALA A 21 48.69 -37.25 -16.60
N SER A 22 47.57 -36.64 -17.02
CA SER A 22 47.59 -35.34 -17.70
C SER A 22 48.17 -34.22 -16.83
N GLN A 23 47.85 -34.17 -15.54
CA GLN A 23 48.44 -33.18 -14.63
C GLN A 23 49.93 -33.41 -14.41
N VAL A 24 50.38 -34.67 -14.31
CA VAL A 24 51.80 -35.01 -14.19
C VAL A 24 52.57 -34.63 -15.44
N ASP A 25 52.03 -34.91 -16.62
CA ASP A 25 52.66 -34.52 -17.89
C ASP A 25 52.71 -33.00 -18.06
N ALA A 26 51.63 -32.29 -17.68
CA ALA A 26 51.61 -30.83 -17.67
C ALA A 26 52.64 -30.25 -16.69
N ALA A 27 52.76 -30.81 -15.48
CA ALA A 27 53.74 -30.38 -14.49
C ALA A 27 55.18 -30.66 -14.95
N ARG A 28 55.42 -31.81 -15.60
CA ARG A 28 56.72 -32.15 -16.17
C ARG A 28 57.11 -31.22 -17.31
N SER A 29 56.20 -30.96 -18.23
CA SER A 29 56.42 -30.02 -19.34
C SER A 29 56.64 -28.59 -18.82
N GLY A 30 55.89 -28.19 -17.78
CA GLY A 30 56.12 -26.95 -17.05
C GLY A 30 57.51 -26.85 -16.42
N LEU A 31 58.01 -27.92 -15.80
CA LEU A 31 59.36 -28.00 -15.24
C LEU A 31 60.44 -27.91 -16.33
N GLU A 32 60.26 -28.59 -17.46
CA GLU A 32 61.19 -28.54 -18.60
C GLU A 32 61.26 -27.12 -19.20
N LEU A 33 60.12 -26.43 -19.34
CA LEU A 33 60.05 -25.04 -19.76
C LEU A 33 60.72 -24.10 -18.75
N LEU A 34 60.56 -24.36 -17.45
CA LEU A 34 61.15 -23.52 -16.40
C LEU A 34 62.67 -23.69 -16.30
N ASP A 35 63.18 -24.92 -16.47
CA ASP A 35 64.62 -25.19 -16.58
C ASP A 35 65.23 -24.54 -17.84
N SER A 36 64.52 -24.60 -18.97
CA SER A 36 64.90 -23.90 -20.21
C SER A 36 64.94 -22.39 -20.02
N ALA A 37 63.92 -21.80 -19.40
CA ALA A 37 63.86 -20.38 -19.09
C ALA A 37 64.99 -19.97 -18.14
N GLN A 38 65.30 -20.78 -17.12
CA GLN A 38 66.39 -20.54 -16.19
C GLN A 38 67.76 -20.57 -16.90
N LYS A 39 68.00 -21.55 -17.77
CA LYS A 39 69.21 -21.61 -18.61
C LYS A 39 69.33 -20.40 -19.51
N THR A 40 68.23 -19.99 -20.14
CA THR A 40 68.18 -18.80 -20.99
C THR A 40 68.49 -17.53 -20.19
N LEU A 41 67.90 -17.37 -19.00
CA LEU A 41 68.18 -16.23 -18.10
C LEU A 41 69.63 -16.18 -17.64
N LYS A 42 70.23 -17.33 -17.30
CA LYS A 42 71.66 -17.40 -16.96
C LYS A 42 72.55 -17.02 -18.14
N ASN A 43 72.21 -17.48 -19.35
CA ASN A 43 72.92 -17.07 -20.56
C ASN A 43 72.77 -15.57 -20.83
N LEU A 44 71.57 -15.00 -20.62
CA LEU A 44 71.29 -13.58 -20.81
C LEU A 44 72.06 -12.72 -19.79
N GLN A 45 72.11 -13.15 -18.53
CA GLN A 45 72.95 -12.53 -17.51
C GLN A 45 74.44 -12.58 -17.88
N HIS A 46 74.91 -13.72 -18.37
CA HIS A 46 76.31 -13.84 -18.83
C HIS A 46 76.58 -12.93 -20.02
N CYS A 47 75.67 -12.85 -21.00
CA CYS A 47 75.76 -11.94 -22.13
C CYS A 47 75.80 -10.48 -21.67
N TYR A 48 74.96 -10.09 -20.70
CA TYR A 48 75.00 -8.73 -20.12
C TYR A 48 76.32 -8.45 -19.44
N GLN A 49 76.86 -9.39 -18.65
CA GLN A 49 78.19 -9.22 -18.02
C GLN A 49 79.30 -9.07 -19.04
N VAL A 50 79.25 -9.83 -20.15
CA VAL A 50 80.21 -9.71 -21.25
C VAL A 50 80.06 -8.37 -21.97
N ILE A 51 78.82 -7.93 -22.26
CA ILE A 51 78.55 -6.62 -22.87
C ILE A 51 79.05 -5.50 -21.95
N ASP A 52 78.77 -5.56 -20.65
CA ASP A 52 79.15 -4.52 -19.69
C ASP A 52 80.69 -4.44 -19.58
N LYS A 53 81.36 -5.59 -19.56
CA LYS A 53 82.82 -5.67 -19.60
C LYS A 53 83.40 -5.12 -20.90
N LEU A 54 82.82 -5.48 -22.05
CA LEU A 54 83.22 -4.94 -23.37
C LEU A 54 82.96 -3.43 -23.47
N CYS A 55 81.88 -2.92 -22.89
CA CYS A 55 81.55 -1.50 -22.82
C CYS A 55 82.51 -0.74 -21.90
N MET A 56 82.92 -1.31 -20.77
CA MET A 56 83.98 -0.75 -19.90
C MET A 56 85.35 -0.78 -20.58
N GLU A 57 85.67 -1.83 -21.34
CA GLU A 57 86.90 -1.91 -22.12
C GLU A 57 86.88 -0.89 -23.27
N CYS A 58 85.75 -0.73 -23.97
CA CYS A 58 85.57 0.27 -25.03
C CYS A 58 85.57 1.72 -24.52
N SER A 59 85.06 1.98 -23.31
CA SER A 59 85.11 3.32 -22.71
C SER A 59 86.54 3.74 -22.36
N SER A 60 87.44 2.76 -22.14
CA SER A 60 88.89 3.00 -21.94
C SER A 60 89.70 3.11 -23.24
N LEU A 61 89.20 2.55 -24.36
CA LEU A 61 89.89 2.54 -25.66
C LEU A 61 89.63 3.78 -26.54
N ILE A 62 88.52 4.49 -26.32
CA ILE A 62 88.11 5.62 -27.15
C ILE A 62 88.45 6.93 -26.44
N GLU A 63 89.51 7.63 -26.90
CA GLU A 63 89.77 9.01 -26.48
C GLU A 63 88.53 9.87 -26.75
N HIS A 64 87.96 10.46 -25.68
CA HIS A 64 86.77 11.31 -25.69
C HIS A 64 85.40 10.62 -25.89
N HIS A 65 85.17 9.42 -25.32
CA HIS A 65 83.85 8.77 -25.27
C HIS A 65 82.71 9.68 -24.78
N GLU A 66 82.95 10.55 -23.78
CA GLU A 66 81.97 11.53 -23.31
C GLU A 66 81.49 12.48 -24.44
N LYS A 67 82.40 12.93 -25.31
CA LYS A 67 82.04 13.84 -26.42
C LYS A 67 81.19 13.14 -27.47
N ILE A 68 81.42 11.84 -27.70
CA ILE A 68 80.63 11.03 -28.64
C ILE A 68 79.23 10.75 -28.08
N GLN A 69 79.10 10.51 -26.76
CA GLN A 69 77.78 10.41 -26.12
C GLN A 69 76.99 11.73 -26.23
N VAL A 70 77.64 12.87 -25.99
CA VAL A 70 76.99 14.18 -26.19
C VAL A 70 76.60 14.36 -27.66
N LEU A 71 77.48 14.05 -28.61
CA LEU A 71 77.17 14.16 -30.04
C LEU A 71 76.02 13.23 -30.47
N SER A 72 75.98 12.01 -29.96
CA SER A 72 74.89 11.04 -30.20
C SER A 72 73.57 11.52 -29.62
N ALA A 73 73.58 12.03 -28.39
CA ALA A 73 72.40 12.63 -27.76
C ALA A 73 71.92 13.86 -28.54
N VAL A 74 72.84 14.72 -29.01
CA VAL A 74 72.52 15.88 -29.86
C VAL A 74 71.95 15.42 -31.20
N HIS A 75 72.55 14.44 -31.88
CA HIS A 75 72.04 13.92 -33.14
C HIS A 75 70.65 13.27 -32.99
N TYR A 76 70.45 12.49 -31.93
CA TYR A 76 69.15 11.91 -31.60
C TYR A 76 68.09 12.99 -31.32
N ASN A 77 68.43 13.97 -30.49
CA ASN A 77 67.53 15.07 -30.16
C ASN A 77 67.21 15.94 -31.40
N LEU A 78 68.20 16.20 -32.26
CA LEU A 78 68.03 16.93 -33.51
C LEU A 78 67.14 16.16 -34.48
N GLY A 79 67.38 14.85 -34.64
CA GLY A 79 66.54 13.97 -35.48
C GLY A 79 65.10 13.93 -34.97
N LYS A 80 64.90 13.80 -33.65
CA LYS A 80 63.56 13.85 -33.05
C LYS A 80 62.88 15.20 -33.25
N THR A 81 63.62 16.30 -33.10
CA THR A 81 63.07 17.65 -33.31
C THR A 81 62.69 17.89 -34.77
N LEU A 82 63.50 17.39 -35.73
CA LEU A 82 63.16 17.45 -37.15
C LEU A 82 61.88 16.67 -37.44
N GLN A 83 61.74 15.46 -36.89
CA GLN A 83 60.52 14.67 -37.02
C GLN A 83 59.30 15.40 -36.42
N ASP A 84 59.44 15.99 -35.23
CA ASP A 84 58.35 16.74 -34.59
C ASP A 84 57.94 17.96 -35.44
N VAL A 85 58.88 18.65 -36.08
CA VAL A 85 58.60 19.77 -37.00
C VAL A 85 57.90 19.31 -38.27
N GLU A 86 58.34 18.19 -38.86
CA GLU A 86 57.68 17.58 -40.03
C GLU A 86 56.22 17.21 -39.70
N ASN A 87 56.00 16.57 -38.55
CA ASN A 87 54.66 16.22 -38.08
C ASN A 87 53.79 17.48 -37.85
N ILE A 88 54.34 18.55 -37.26
CA ILE A 88 53.61 19.82 -37.05
C ILE A 88 53.25 20.49 -38.38
N ALA A 89 54.14 20.43 -39.37
CA ALA A 89 53.90 21.00 -40.70
C ALA A 89 52.85 20.20 -41.49
N ALA A 90 52.74 18.89 -41.26
CA ALA A 90 51.76 18.01 -41.90
C ALA A 90 50.34 18.16 -41.32
N LEU A 91 50.19 18.65 -40.08
CA LEU A 91 48.90 18.75 -39.37
C LEU A 91 47.73 19.30 -40.20
N PRO A 92 47.85 20.40 -40.98
CA PRO A 92 46.71 20.97 -41.70
C PRO A 92 46.25 20.08 -42.86
N ASN A 93 47.17 19.37 -43.50
CA ASN A 93 46.87 18.47 -44.63
C ASN A 93 46.24 17.17 -44.11
N GLU A 94 46.83 16.56 -43.08
CA GLU A 94 46.26 15.38 -42.43
C GLU A 94 44.90 15.67 -41.79
N ALA A 95 44.68 16.88 -41.25
CA ALA A 95 43.37 17.32 -40.80
C ALA A 95 42.37 17.48 -41.95
N ALA A 96 42.78 17.91 -43.13
CA ALA A 96 41.91 18.00 -44.30
C ALA A 96 41.54 16.61 -44.84
N GLU A 97 42.47 15.65 -44.84
CA GLU A 97 42.21 14.25 -45.18
C GLU A 97 41.24 13.61 -44.19
N ALA A 98 41.43 13.85 -42.89
CA ALA A 98 40.50 13.40 -41.86
C ALA A 98 39.11 14.04 -42.04
N GLU A 99 39.03 15.29 -42.50
CA GLU A 99 37.76 15.96 -42.82
C GLU A 99 37.04 15.30 -44.01
N GLU A 100 37.77 14.87 -45.05
CA GLU A 100 37.21 14.15 -46.20
C GLU A 100 36.64 12.78 -45.79
N LEU A 101 37.28 12.09 -44.84
CA LEU A 101 36.75 10.84 -44.29
C LEU A 101 35.41 11.04 -43.56
N LEU A 102 35.10 12.23 -43.05
CA LEU A 102 33.82 12.54 -42.40
C LEU A 102 32.65 12.64 -43.38
N CYS A 103 32.89 12.65 -44.70
CA CYS A 103 31.82 12.65 -45.70
C CYS A 103 31.06 11.34 -45.75
N ASP A 104 31.66 10.23 -45.31
CA ASP A 104 31.03 8.91 -45.24
C ASP A 104 31.04 8.39 -43.80
N ASP A 105 29.86 8.14 -43.25
CA ASP A 105 29.71 7.75 -41.85
C ASP A 105 30.34 6.36 -41.57
N THR A 106 30.54 5.51 -42.59
CA THR A 106 31.23 4.22 -42.39
C THR A 106 32.68 4.40 -41.94
N ASN A 107 33.30 5.53 -42.29
CA ASN A 107 34.70 5.83 -42.01
C ASN A 107 34.87 6.62 -40.70
N LEU A 108 33.80 6.82 -39.93
CA LEU A 108 33.83 7.63 -38.70
C LEU A 108 34.85 7.13 -37.67
N LEU A 109 35.05 5.82 -37.56
CA LEU A 109 36.06 5.24 -36.67
C LEU A 109 37.49 5.57 -37.14
N GLN A 110 37.75 5.48 -38.45
CA GLN A 110 39.05 5.81 -39.02
C GLN A 110 39.34 7.31 -38.89
N ALA A 111 38.33 8.15 -39.12
CA ALA A 111 38.43 9.59 -38.90
C ALA A 111 38.76 9.91 -37.43
N PHE A 112 38.14 9.21 -36.47
CA PHE A 112 38.45 9.37 -35.05
C PHE A 112 39.90 8.98 -34.72
N GLU A 113 40.39 7.83 -35.20
CA GLU A 113 41.76 7.38 -34.95
C GLU A 113 42.79 8.39 -35.48
N SER A 114 42.62 8.87 -36.71
CA SER A 114 43.46 9.92 -37.29
C SER A 114 43.39 11.22 -36.47
N LEU A 115 42.19 11.67 -36.11
CA LEU A 115 42.00 12.91 -35.36
C LEU A 115 42.55 12.83 -33.92
N ALA A 116 42.53 11.66 -33.28
CA ALA A 116 43.10 11.46 -31.95
C ALA A 116 44.64 11.60 -31.97
N ILE A 117 45.29 11.10 -33.03
CA ILE A 117 46.74 11.28 -33.23
C ILE A 117 47.06 12.76 -33.49
N LEU A 118 46.28 13.43 -34.36
CA LEU A 118 46.42 14.85 -34.67
C LEU A 118 46.20 15.74 -33.44
N GLU A 119 45.24 15.40 -32.58
CA GLU A 119 45.00 16.12 -31.33
C GLU A 119 46.17 15.94 -30.36
N GLY A 120 46.68 14.71 -30.23
CA GLY A 120 47.83 14.40 -29.37
C GLY A 120 49.08 15.17 -29.80
N THR A 121 49.42 15.13 -31.09
CA THR A 121 50.55 15.87 -31.68
C THR A 121 50.39 17.38 -31.53
N SER A 122 49.21 17.92 -31.84
CA SER A 122 48.87 19.33 -31.62
C SER A 122 49.02 19.75 -30.16
N SER A 123 48.52 18.94 -29.21
CA SER A 123 48.61 19.23 -27.76
C SER A 123 50.06 19.24 -27.26
N MET A 124 50.87 18.26 -27.68
CA MET A 124 52.29 18.20 -27.33
C MET A 124 53.05 19.41 -27.89
N ALA A 125 52.81 19.76 -29.16
CA ALA A 125 53.42 20.93 -29.80
C ALA A 125 53.05 22.24 -29.09
N GLN A 126 51.78 22.42 -28.72
CA GLN A 126 51.30 23.59 -27.98
C GLN A 126 51.95 23.72 -26.60
N ARG A 127 52.11 22.61 -25.86
CA ARG A 127 52.81 22.63 -24.56
C ARG A 127 54.29 22.98 -24.71
N ALA A 128 54.95 22.44 -25.73
CA ALA A 128 56.34 22.76 -26.03
C ALA A 128 56.53 24.24 -26.39
N LEU A 129 55.56 24.84 -27.09
CA LEU A 129 55.50 26.27 -27.39
C LEU A 129 55.27 27.11 -26.12
N GLN A 130 54.34 26.73 -25.26
CA GLN A 130 54.02 27.46 -24.01
C GLN A 130 55.19 27.49 -23.02
N ASN A 131 55.99 26.43 -22.98
CA ASN A 131 57.17 26.36 -22.10
C ASN A 131 58.35 27.22 -22.59
N ASN A 132 58.34 27.67 -23.85
CA ASN A 132 59.41 28.48 -24.45
C ASN A 132 59.06 29.97 -24.47
N SER A 133 59.48 30.69 -23.43
CA SER A 133 59.17 32.13 -23.23
C SER A 133 59.81 33.12 -24.23
N LYS A 134 60.53 32.63 -25.26
CA LYS A 134 61.30 33.46 -26.22
C LYS A 134 60.75 33.51 -27.66
N LEU A 135 59.58 32.93 -27.93
CA LEU A 135 59.01 32.88 -29.28
C LEU A 135 58.51 34.26 -29.75
N ARG A 136 58.80 34.61 -31.01
CA ARG A 136 58.29 35.81 -31.69
C ARG A 136 56.76 35.72 -31.87
N LEU A 137 56.06 36.85 -31.69
CA LEU A 137 54.60 36.96 -31.79
C LEU A 137 54.05 36.58 -33.19
N GLU A 138 54.81 36.76 -34.27
CA GLU A 138 54.38 36.45 -35.63
C GLU A 138 54.45 34.95 -35.97
N ASP A 139 55.52 34.26 -35.54
CA ASP A 139 55.68 32.81 -35.74
C ASP A 139 54.66 32.00 -34.94
N SER A 140 54.26 32.53 -33.77
CA SER A 140 53.16 31.98 -32.95
C SER A 140 51.79 32.08 -33.63
N ARG A 141 51.54 33.14 -34.44
CA ARG A 141 50.29 33.30 -35.18
C ARG A 141 50.15 32.28 -36.32
N ASN A 142 51.25 31.99 -37.03
CA ASN A 142 51.25 31.00 -38.12
C ASN A 142 51.10 29.56 -37.61
N LEU A 143 51.66 29.22 -36.46
CA LEU A 143 51.42 27.91 -35.83
C LEU A 143 50.00 27.79 -35.26
N SER A 144 49.44 28.90 -34.77
CA SER A 144 48.06 28.91 -34.28
C SER A 144 47.03 28.57 -35.37
N THR A 145 47.28 28.89 -36.64
CA THR A 145 46.35 28.53 -37.73
C THR A 145 46.35 27.02 -37.99
N TYR A 146 47.51 26.36 -37.91
CA TYR A 146 47.60 24.90 -38.03
C TYR A 146 46.82 24.19 -36.93
N PHE A 147 46.99 24.61 -35.68
CA PHE A 147 46.24 24.03 -34.56
C PHE A 147 44.74 24.34 -34.62
N ASN A 148 44.35 25.51 -35.14
CA ASN A 148 42.95 25.85 -35.32
C ASN A 148 42.28 24.95 -36.35
N LYS A 149 42.96 24.58 -37.45
CA LYS A 149 42.42 23.64 -38.45
C LYS A 149 42.12 22.25 -37.85
N VAL A 150 43.02 21.73 -37.01
CA VAL A 150 42.78 20.47 -36.26
C VAL A 150 41.58 20.61 -35.34
N ARG A 151 41.46 21.72 -34.60
CA ARG A 151 40.32 21.98 -33.69
C ARG A 151 38.99 22.10 -34.44
N GLU A 152 38.96 22.78 -35.58
CA GLU A 152 37.76 22.91 -36.41
C GLU A 152 37.30 21.54 -36.93
N THR A 153 38.23 20.71 -37.38
CA THR A 153 37.94 19.36 -37.89
C THR A 153 37.43 18.46 -36.77
N LEU A 154 38.04 18.52 -35.58
CA LEU A 154 37.52 17.85 -34.38
C LEU A 154 36.10 18.31 -34.03
N GLY A 155 35.81 19.62 -34.15
CA GLY A 155 34.46 20.15 -33.94
C GLY A 155 33.42 19.59 -34.92
N LYS A 156 33.79 19.48 -36.21
CA LYS A 156 32.94 18.86 -37.24
C LYS A 156 32.69 17.38 -36.97
N PHE A 157 33.74 16.64 -36.60
CA PHE A 157 33.63 15.25 -36.20
C PHE A 157 32.70 15.08 -34.99
N GLU A 158 32.89 15.89 -33.94
CA GLU A 158 32.03 15.83 -32.75
C GLU A 158 30.56 16.09 -33.13
N GLU A 159 30.28 17.14 -33.92
CA GLU A 159 28.92 17.41 -34.35
C GLU A 159 28.31 16.24 -35.12
N ARG A 160 29.11 15.59 -35.98
CA ARG A 160 28.66 14.41 -36.72
C ARG A 160 28.38 13.23 -35.77
N LEU A 161 29.28 12.92 -34.85
CA LEU A 161 29.11 11.88 -33.84
C LEU A 161 27.84 12.11 -33.02
N TRP A 162 27.62 13.32 -32.50
CA TRP A 162 26.45 13.64 -31.70
C TRP A 162 25.16 13.65 -32.53
N SER A 163 25.21 13.99 -33.81
CA SER A 163 24.06 13.85 -34.71
C SER A 163 23.61 12.39 -34.87
N LEU A 164 24.55 11.44 -34.90
CA LEU A 164 24.24 10.00 -34.93
C LEU A 164 23.64 9.55 -33.60
N ILE A 165 24.23 9.97 -32.47
CA ILE A 165 23.69 9.66 -31.14
C ILE A 165 22.27 10.23 -30.95
N ARG A 166 21.96 11.43 -31.47
CA ARG A 166 20.60 11.99 -31.43
C ARG A 166 19.60 11.20 -32.28
N ASN A 167 20.06 10.45 -33.28
CA ASN A 167 19.22 9.59 -34.12
C ASN A 167 19.25 8.12 -33.68
N PHE A 168 19.57 7.84 -32.41
CA PHE A 168 19.80 6.48 -31.90
C PHE A 168 18.62 5.52 -32.13
N ILE A 169 17.37 5.98 -32.06
CA ILE A 169 16.18 5.13 -32.25
C ILE A 169 16.12 4.61 -33.69
N VAL A 170 16.23 5.51 -34.67
CA VAL A 170 16.20 5.17 -36.10
C VAL A 170 17.43 4.34 -36.47
N LEU A 171 18.61 4.72 -35.98
CA LEU A 171 19.83 3.97 -36.25
C LEU A 171 19.82 2.57 -35.63
N GLY A 172 19.31 2.39 -34.41
CA GLY A 172 19.20 1.07 -33.79
C GLY A 172 18.37 0.10 -34.65
N ARG A 173 17.28 0.60 -35.24
CA ARG A 173 16.39 -0.19 -36.09
C ARG A 173 16.93 -0.42 -37.50
N ASP A 174 17.34 0.65 -38.17
CA ASP A 174 17.64 0.61 -39.61
C ASP A 174 19.12 0.32 -39.91
N ASN A 175 20.04 0.74 -39.03
CA ASN A 175 21.47 0.55 -39.22
C ASN A 175 22.23 0.44 -37.88
N PRO A 176 22.08 -0.69 -37.14
CA PRO A 176 22.65 -0.84 -35.80
C PRO A 176 24.18 -0.75 -35.79
N GLY A 177 24.84 -1.15 -36.89
CA GLY A 177 26.29 -1.08 -37.02
C GLY A 177 26.84 0.35 -36.89
N MET A 178 26.09 1.34 -37.40
CA MET A 178 26.45 2.76 -37.28
C MET A 178 26.34 3.27 -35.85
N LEU A 179 25.30 2.85 -35.12
CA LEU A 179 25.14 3.19 -33.72
C LEU A 179 26.24 2.55 -32.86
N VAL A 180 26.54 1.26 -33.10
CA VAL A 180 27.63 0.55 -32.44
C VAL A 180 28.98 1.24 -32.69
N ASN A 181 29.25 1.70 -33.92
CA ASN A 181 30.48 2.44 -34.23
C ASN A 181 30.56 3.76 -33.46
N ALA A 182 29.46 4.52 -33.36
CA ALA A 182 29.41 5.75 -32.56
C ALA A 182 29.65 5.47 -31.06
N VAL A 183 29.03 4.43 -30.51
CA VAL A 183 29.25 4.01 -29.10
C VAL A 183 30.67 3.50 -28.88
N ARG A 184 31.26 2.80 -29.86
CA ARG A 184 32.65 2.34 -29.81
C ARG A 184 33.63 3.52 -29.76
N ILE A 185 33.38 4.58 -30.53
CA ILE A 185 34.19 5.81 -30.47
C ILE A 185 34.12 6.43 -29.07
N ILE A 186 32.94 6.48 -28.46
CA ILE A 186 32.76 6.98 -27.09
C ILE A 186 33.60 6.14 -26.11
N GLU A 187 33.55 4.81 -26.21
CA GLU A 187 34.33 3.89 -25.38
C GLU A 187 35.85 4.05 -25.55
N LEU A 188 36.31 4.26 -26.79
CA LEU A 188 37.73 4.52 -27.07
C LEU A 188 38.17 5.85 -26.46
N GLN A 189 37.35 6.91 -26.56
CA GLN A 189 37.67 8.19 -25.93
C GLN A 189 37.73 8.07 -24.40
N GLU A 190 36.83 7.31 -23.78
CA GLU A 190 36.87 7.06 -22.32
C GLU A 190 38.13 6.29 -21.90
N LEU A 191 38.65 5.41 -22.77
CA LEU A 191 39.92 4.73 -22.54
C LEU A 191 41.09 5.73 -22.62
N VAL A 192 41.09 6.61 -23.62
CA VAL A 192 42.09 7.70 -23.76
C VAL A 192 42.07 8.62 -22.55
N ASP A 193 40.89 9.04 -22.09
CA ASP A 193 40.72 9.89 -20.91
C ASP A 193 41.32 9.22 -19.65
N LYS A 194 41.06 7.92 -19.44
CA LYS A 194 41.65 7.16 -18.32
C LYS A 194 43.17 7.05 -18.40
N GLN A 195 43.73 6.86 -19.59
CA GLN A 195 45.19 6.81 -19.79
C GLN A 195 45.85 8.17 -19.49
N LEU A 196 45.21 9.27 -19.90
CA LEU A 196 45.67 10.63 -19.63
C LEU A 196 45.63 10.95 -18.13
N GLU A 197 44.57 10.54 -17.43
CA GLU A 197 44.44 10.67 -15.98
C GLU A 197 45.52 9.87 -15.24
N ALA A 198 45.76 8.61 -15.64
CA ALA A 198 46.77 7.75 -15.03
C ALA A 198 48.21 8.25 -15.25
N SER A 199 48.46 8.92 -16.37
CA SER A 199 49.79 9.43 -16.73
C SER A 199 50.19 10.70 -15.97
N GLY A 200 49.35 11.24 -15.07
CA GLY A 200 49.66 12.42 -14.24
C GLY A 200 49.82 13.73 -15.02
N HIS A 201 49.49 13.75 -16.31
CA HIS A 201 49.55 14.93 -17.16
C HIS A 201 48.30 15.80 -16.93
N GLY A 202 48.16 16.37 -15.73
CA GLY A 202 47.00 17.13 -15.24
C GLY A 202 46.69 18.46 -15.95
N ALA A 203 47.18 18.66 -17.18
CA ALA A 203 46.95 19.86 -17.99
C ALA A 203 45.81 19.70 -19.02
N VAL A 204 45.43 18.47 -19.40
CA VAL A 204 44.31 18.23 -20.33
C VAL A 204 43.12 17.67 -19.56
N LYS A 205 41.97 18.35 -19.66
CA LYS A 205 40.73 17.92 -19.02
C LYS A 205 40.16 16.71 -19.80
N PRO A 206 39.66 15.67 -19.11
CA PRO A 206 38.99 14.54 -19.76
C PRO A 206 37.75 15.05 -20.49
N LYS A 207 37.49 14.51 -21.68
CA LYS A 207 36.37 14.91 -22.54
C LYS A 207 35.04 14.34 -22.07
N ARG A 208 35.04 13.20 -21.37
CA ARG A 208 33.85 12.57 -20.75
C ARG A 208 32.72 12.32 -21.76
N TYR A 209 33.05 11.72 -22.89
CA TYR A 209 32.10 11.44 -23.97
C TYR A 209 30.93 10.56 -23.53
N ARG A 210 31.11 9.68 -22.54
CA ARG A 210 30.01 8.89 -21.98
C ARG A 210 28.93 9.78 -21.38
N LYS A 211 29.30 10.72 -20.51
CA LYS A 211 28.35 11.64 -19.88
C LYS A 211 27.67 12.52 -20.93
N ARG A 212 28.41 12.96 -21.96
CA ARG A 212 27.86 13.74 -23.07
C ARG A 212 26.88 12.91 -23.91
N CYS A 213 27.13 11.63 -24.12
CA CYS A 213 26.21 10.71 -24.80
C CYS A 213 24.87 10.63 -24.07
N GLU A 214 24.88 10.36 -22.76
CA GLU A 214 23.67 10.33 -21.92
C GLU A 214 22.90 11.67 -22.01
N GLN A 215 23.62 12.80 -21.99
CA GLN A 215 23.01 14.13 -22.18
C GLN A 215 22.41 14.33 -23.57
N GLN A 216 23.08 13.88 -24.65
CA GLN A 216 22.53 14.00 -26.01
C GLN A 216 21.25 13.17 -26.18
N ILE A 217 21.22 11.97 -25.59
CA ILE A 217 20.04 11.11 -25.58
C ILE A 217 18.91 11.79 -24.79
N GLY A 218 19.18 12.27 -23.57
CA GLY A 218 18.20 12.99 -22.77
C GLY A 218 17.63 14.24 -23.46
N MET A 219 18.48 15.05 -24.12
CA MET A 219 18.04 16.21 -24.90
C MET A 219 17.14 15.80 -26.08
N CYS A 220 17.50 14.74 -26.81
CA CYS A 220 16.69 14.23 -27.91
C CYS A 220 15.30 13.76 -27.42
N ILE A 221 15.27 13.03 -26.31
CA ILE A 221 14.02 12.59 -25.68
C ILE A 221 13.18 13.81 -25.28
N GLN A 222 13.78 14.78 -24.59
CA GLN A 222 13.10 16.01 -24.19
C GLN A 222 12.49 16.75 -25.39
N ASP A 223 13.22 16.90 -26.48
CA ASP A 223 12.73 17.55 -27.70
C ASP A 223 11.56 16.78 -28.33
N THR A 224 11.61 15.45 -28.28
CA THR A 224 10.54 14.58 -28.78
C THR A 224 9.28 14.66 -27.92
N PHE A 225 9.42 14.81 -26.60
CA PHE A 225 8.30 15.02 -25.67
C PHE A 225 7.76 16.45 -25.67
N ALA A 226 8.53 17.45 -26.11
CA ALA A 226 8.13 18.86 -26.03
C ALA A 226 6.76 19.18 -26.69
N PRO A 227 6.40 18.60 -27.86
CA PRO A 227 5.07 18.76 -28.44
C PRO A 227 3.94 18.19 -27.55
N LEU A 228 4.18 17.06 -26.88
CA LEU A 228 3.21 16.44 -25.96
C LEU A 228 2.98 17.36 -24.76
N LEU A 229 4.06 17.79 -24.11
CA LEU A 229 4.01 18.65 -22.93
C LEU A 229 3.37 20.02 -23.23
N ARG A 230 3.59 20.55 -24.44
CA ARG A 230 2.90 21.75 -24.91
C ARG A 230 1.39 21.54 -25.01
N ASN A 231 0.92 20.39 -25.50
CA ASN A 231 -0.51 20.09 -25.55
C ASN A 231 -1.10 19.96 -24.14
N CYS A 232 -0.36 19.35 -23.20
CA CYS A 232 -0.77 19.28 -21.79
C CYS A 232 -0.89 20.68 -21.17
N ALA A 233 0.06 21.58 -21.43
CA ALA A 233 -0.02 22.96 -20.96
C ALA A 233 -1.20 23.74 -21.60
N GLN A 234 -1.52 23.46 -22.87
CA GLN A 234 -2.69 24.05 -23.54
C GLN A 234 -4.01 23.51 -23.00
N LEU A 235 -4.06 22.23 -22.59
CA LEU A 235 -5.20 21.66 -21.88
C LEU A 235 -5.46 22.45 -20.58
N ALA A 236 -4.39 22.70 -19.81
CA ALA A 236 -4.47 23.48 -18.58
C ALA A 236 -4.93 24.93 -18.79
N ALA A 237 -4.54 25.55 -19.91
CA ALA A 237 -4.91 26.93 -20.20
C ALA A 237 -6.35 27.09 -20.75
N ALA A 238 -6.86 26.09 -21.47
CA ALA A 238 -8.11 26.24 -22.21
C ALA A 238 -9.37 26.03 -21.37
N GLY A 239 -9.30 25.30 -20.26
CA GLY A 239 -10.41 25.10 -19.33
C GLY A 239 -11.64 24.34 -19.88
N GLU A 240 -11.72 24.07 -21.19
CA GLU A 240 -12.83 23.36 -21.82
C GLU A 240 -12.36 22.39 -22.91
N ASN A 241 -13.12 21.28 -23.01
CA ASN A 241 -13.06 20.18 -23.97
C ASN A 241 -12.10 19.02 -23.58
N THR A 242 -12.59 18.12 -22.73
CA THR A 242 -11.73 17.14 -22.04
C THR A 242 -11.66 15.79 -22.73
N ASP A 243 -12.70 15.27 -23.39
CA ASP A 243 -12.60 13.96 -24.07
C ASP A 243 -11.63 13.94 -25.26
N LYS A 244 -11.82 14.84 -26.24
CA LYS A 244 -11.03 14.80 -27.48
C LYS A 244 -9.55 15.08 -27.24
N ARG A 245 -9.24 16.09 -26.43
CA ARG A 245 -7.86 16.48 -26.14
C ARG A 245 -7.14 15.48 -25.24
N THR A 246 -7.84 14.90 -24.27
CA THR A 246 -7.26 13.85 -23.42
C THR A 246 -6.90 12.64 -24.28
N ASN A 247 -7.78 12.22 -25.19
CA ASN A 247 -7.47 11.14 -26.13
C ASN A 247 -6.26 11.48 -27.00
N GLU A 248 -6.20 12.67 -27.61
CA GLU A 248 -5.04 13.08 -28.42
C GLU A 248 -3.71 13.10 -27.63
N ILE A 249 -3.76 13.41 -26.33
CA ILE A 249 -2.59 13.36 -25.44
C ILE A 249 -2.23 11.89 -25.14
N LEU A 250 -3.20 11.05 -24.79
CA LEU A 250 -2.98 9.64 -24.47
C LEU A 250 -2.51 8.82 -25.69
N ASP A 251 -3.03 9.10 -26.89
CA ASP A 251 -2.62 8.46 -28.14
C ASP A 251 -1.13 8.74 -28.40
N LYS A 252 -0.71 10.00 -28.28
CA LYS A 252 0.70 10.39 -28.40
C LYS A 252 1.55 9.78 -27.28
N ALA A 253 1.03 9.74 -26.05
CA ALA A 253 1.71 9.07 -24.94
C ALA A 253 1.94 7.59 -25.24
N HIS A 254 0.97 6.91 -25.84
CA HIS A 254 1.05 5.51 -26.23
C HIS A 254 2.08 5.26 -27.34
N GLU A 255 2.25 6.18 -28.29
CA GLU A 255 3.34 6.10 -29.28
C GLU A 255 4.73 6.01 -28.60
N PHE A 256 4.95 6.71 -27.49
CA PHE A 256 6.19 6.61 -26.71
C PHE A 256 6.33 5.27 -25.98
N VAL A 257 5.22 4.68 -25.53
CA VAL A 257 5.23 3.34 -24.92
C VAL A 257 5.63 2.28 -25.95
N VAL A 258 5.10 2.37 -27.17
CA VAL A 258 5.49 1.49 -28.29
C VAL A 258 6.97 1.67 -28.63
N GLN A 259 7.46 2.92 -28.66
CA GLN A 259 8.88 3.20 -28.89
C GLN A 259 9.80 2.60 -27.80
N LEU A 260 9.36 2.49 -26.55
CA LEU A 260 10.17 1.84 -25.50
C LEU A 260 10.45 0.38 -25.81
N ALA A 261 9.49 -0.35 -26.40
CA ALA A 261 9.70 -1.73 -26.83
C ALA A 261 10.75 -1.80 -27.96
N ASP A 262 10.64 -0.92 -28.98
CA ASP A 262 11.65 -0.82 -30.05
C ASP A 262 13.04 -0.48 -29.49
N ILE A 263 13.12 0.38 -28.46
CA ILE A 263 14.39 0.75 -27.80
C ILE A 263 14.96 -0.45 -27.04
N TYR A 264 14.13 -1.25 -26.38
CA TYR A 264 14.57 -2.47 -25.72
C TYR A 264 15.16 -3.47 -26.72
N ASP A 265 14.46 -3.71 -27.84
CA ASP A 265 14.83 -4.73 -28.82
C ASP A 265 16.00 -4.32 -29.73
N PHE A 266 16.03 -3.07 -30.20
CA PHE A 266 16.97 -2.63 -31.24
C PHE A 266 18.10 -1.72 -30.73
N VAL A 267 17.82 -0.87 -29.73
CA VAL A 267 18.81 0.09 -29.22
C VAL A 267 19.65 -0.53 -28.12
N SER A 268 19.04 -1.24 -27.16
CA SER A 268 19.73 -1.84 -26.02
C SER A 268 20.93 -2.72 -26.44
N PRO A 269 20.82 -3.60 -27.46
CA PRO A 269 21.94 -4.43 -27.91
C PRO A 269 23.10 -3.65 -28.55
N CYS A 270 22.88 -2.40 -28.98
CA CYS A 270 23.92 -1.57 -29.58
C CYS A 270 24.87 -0.96 -28.52
N PHE A 271 24.51 -1.01 -27.23
CA PHE A 271 25.31 -0.47 -26.14
C PHE A 271 25.91 -1.59 -25.28
N PRO A 272 27.10 -1.38 -24.68
CA PRO A 272 27.64 -2.32 -23.70
C PRO A 272 26.76 -2.42 -22.45
N GLU A 273 26.63 -3.61 -21.86
CA GLU A 273 25.77 -3.90 -20.69
C GLU A 273 25.99 -2.93 -19.51
N LYS A 274 27.24 -2.52 -19.27
CA LYS A 274 27.63 -1.55 -18.23
C LYS A 274 27.00 -0.16 -18.36
N TYR A 275 26.38 0.16 -19.50
CA TYR A 275 25.62 1.40 -19.70
C TYR A 275 24.23 1.30 -19.10
N ALA A 276 23.65 0.09 -19.01
CA ALA A 276 22.24 -0.11 -18.69
C ALA A 276 21.34 0.89 -19.45
N ILE A 277 21.62 1.08 -20.76
CA ILE A 277 21.10 2.22 -21.53
C ILE A 277 19.57 2.26 -21.56
N PHE A 278 18.92 1.10 -21.59
CA PHE A 278 17.48 0.99 -21.53
C PHE A 278 16.93 1.61 -20.24
N ARG A 279 17.55 1.34 -19.07
CA ARG A 279 17.13 1.93 -17.80
C ARG A 279 17.32 3.45 -17.78
N VAL A 280 18.39 3.97 -18.40
CA VAL A 280 18.62 5.42 -18.52
C VAL A 280 17.54 6.08 -19.38
N ILE A 281 17.22 5.50 -20.54
CA ILE A 281 16.18 6.01 -21.44
C ILE A 281 14.79 5.90 -20.79
N PHE A 282 14.50 4.76 -20.17
CA PHE A 282 13.28 4.52 -19.42
C PHE A 282 13.07 5.58 -18.34
N ALA A 283 14.09 5.90 -17.54
CA ALA A 283 13.99 6.91 -16.50
C ALA A 283 13.59 8.29 -17.03
N GLU A 284 14.15 8.71 -18.17
CA GLU A 284 13.80 9.97 -18.84
C GLU A 284 12.36 9.94 -19.37
N TYR A 285 11.94 8.85 -20.03
CA TYR A 285 10.56 8.66 -20.48
C TYR A 285 9.59 8.71 -19.31
N HIS A 286 9.87 7.95 -18.25
CA HIS A 286 9.03 7.87 -17.06
C HIS A 286 8.91 9.24 -16.38
N GLN A 287 9.98 10.02 -16.30
CA GLN A 287 9.96 11.39 -15.78
C GLN A 287 9.08 12.33 -16.62
N HIS A 288 9.17 12.27 -17.96
CA HIS A 288 8.35 13.09 -18.84
C HIS A 288 6.87 12.68 -18.83
N LEU A 289 6.57 11.39 -18.79
CA LEU A 289 5.21 10.85 -18.65
C LEU A 289 4.62 11.24 -17.28
N ALA A 290 5.40 11.17 -16.20
CA ALA A 290 4.98 11.63 -14.88
C ALA A 290 4.66 13.14 -14.89
N PHE A 291 5.48 13.96 -15.53
CA PHE A 291 5.22 15.39 -15.67
C PHE A 291 3.97 15.69 -16.51
N MET A 292 3.70 14.90 -17.55
CA MET A 292 2.44 14.98 -18.29
C MET A 292 1.25 14.67 -17.37
N LEU A 293 1.31 13.62 -16.55
CA LEU A 293 0.24 13.29 -15.60
C LEU A 293 0.05 14.40 -14.57
N ASP A 294 1.14 15.00 -14.06
CA ASP A 294 1.09 16.16 -13.17
C ASP A 294 0.34 17.35 -13.83
N CYS A 295 0.61 17.61 -15.12
CA CYS A 295 -0.08 18.65 -15.87
C CYS A 295 -1.58 18.36 -16.08
N ILE A 296 -1.94 17.10 -16.37
CA ILE A 296 -3.33 16.66 -16.53
C ILE A 296 -4.06 16.73 -15.17
N GLY A 297 -3.44 16.25 -14.10
CA GLY A 297 -4.01 16.24 -12.76
C GLY A 297 -4.22 17.64 -12.17
N ALA A 298 -3.40 18.62 -12.54
CA ALA A 298 -3.65 20.03 -12.21
C ALA A 298 -5.01 20.56 -12.76
N CYS A 299 -5.56 19.87 -13.77
CA CYS A 299 -6.84 20.18 -14.40
C CYS A 299 -7.96 19.21 -14.00
N ALA A 300 -7.76 18.40 -12.96
CA ALA A 300 -8.71 17.35 -12.57
C ALA A 300 -10.13 17.89 -12.35
N GLN A 301 -10.25 19.13 -11.86
CA GLN A 301 -11.55 19.80 -11.63
C GLN A 301 -12.37 19.96 -12.92
N GLN A 302 -11.72 20.15 -14.06
CA GLN A 302 -12.37 20.36 -15.36
C GLN A 302 -12.60 19.04 -16.12
N LEU A 303 -11.87 17.99 -15.79
CA LEU A 303 -11.99 16.66 -16.43
C LEU A 303 -13.31 15.99 -16.05
N ALA A 304 -13.89 15.22 -16.96
CA ALA A 304 -15.01 14.32 -16.66
C ALA A 304 -14.54 13.04 -15.97
N ASN A 305 -15.41 12.35 -15.24
CA ASN A 305 -15.06 11.08 -14.59
C ASN A 305 -14.65 10.00 -15.60
N SER A 306 -15.28 9.99 -16.78
CA SER A 306 -14.89 9.11 -17.90
C SER A 306 -13.46 9.36 -18.35
N ASP A 307 -13.02 10.62 -18.43
CA ASP A 307 -11.65 10.97 -18.81
C ASP A 307 -10.64 10.56 -17.74
N ILE A 308 -10.98 10.77 -16.46
CA ILE A 308 -10.15 10.31 -15.34
C ILE A 308 -9.95 8.78 -15.43
N LEU A 309 -11.03 8.02 -15.65
CA LEU A 309 -10.96 6.57 -15.80
C LEU A 309 -10.12 6.14 -17.01
N LYS A 310 -10.25 6.81 -18.17
CA LYS A 310 -9.39 6.53 -19.34
C LYS A 310 -7.90 6.73 -19.02
N ILE A 311 -7.56 7.81 -18.31
CA ILE A 311 -6.18 8.09 -17.90
C ILE A 311 -5.67 7.01 -16.95
N MET A 312 -6.49 6.59 -15.98
CA MET A 312 -6.13 5.52 -15.05
C MET A 312 -5.92 4.18 -15.76
N GLY A 313 -6.79 3.84 -16.72
CA GLY A 313 -6.61 2.65 -17.56
C GLY A 313 -5.34 2.69 -18.41
N TRP A 314 -4.99 3.87 -18.95
CA TRP A 314 -3.72 4.06 -19.65
C TRP A 314 -2.51 3.85 -18.73
N ILE A 315 -2.57 4.34 -17.48
CA ILE A 315 -1.50 4.11 -16.49
C ILE A 315 -1.33 2.61 -16.22
N SER A 316 -2.42 1.88 -15.99
CA SER A 316 -2.36 0.44 -15.73
C SER A 316 -1.81 -0.33 -16.93
N GLY A 317 -2.23 -0.01 -18.16
CA GLY A 317 -1.67 -0.63 -19.37
C GLY A 317 -0.18 -0.30 -19.59
N TYR A 318 0.26 0.93 -19.25
CA TYR A 318 1.67 1.29 -19.27
C TYR A 318 2.48 0.46 -18.28
N GLN A 319 2.01 0.32 -17.03
CA GLN A 319 2.66 -0.48 -16.00
C GLN A 319 2.77 -1.96 -16.39
N GLU A 320 1.71 -2.53 -16.99
CA GLU A 320 1.73 -3.90 -17.52
C GLU A 320 2.79 -4.05 -18.61
N THR A 321 2.84 -3.12 -19.56
CA THR A 321 3.86 -3.13 -20.63
C THR A 321 5.28 -3.06 -20.08
N LEU A 322 5.52 -2.27 -19.01
CA LEU A 322 6.82 -2.22 -18.36
C LEU A 322 7.17 -3.52 -17.62
N GLY A 323 6.18 -4.16 -17.01
CA GLY A 323 6.33 -5.49 -16.40
C GLY A 323 6.77 -6.54 -17.42
N ASP A 324 6.18 -6.52 -18.62
CA ASP A 324 6.56 -7.40 -19.74
C ASP A 324 7.99 -7.15 -20.23
N LEU A 325 8.48 -5.91 -20.14
CA LEU A 325 9.86 -5.52 -20.45
C LEU A 325 10.85 -5.82 -19.30
N GLY A 326 10.38 -6.41 -18.20
CA GLY A 326 11.19 -6.83 -17.05
C GLY A 326 11.54 -5.71 -16.07
N ILE A 327 10.77 -4.62 -16.05
CA ILE A 327 10.89 -3.57 -15.02
C ILE A 327 10.10 -4.02 -13.78
N GLU A 328 10.70 -3.84 -12.60
CA GLU A 328 10.04 -4.17 -11.34
C GLU A 328 8.83 -3.26 -11.10
N GLU A 329 7.78 -3.80 -10.46
CA GLU A 329 6.56 -3.04 -10.19
C GLU A 329 6.86 -1.71 -9.48
N ASP A 330 7.73 -1.70 -8.47
CA ASP A 330 8.10 -0.49 -7.73
C ASP A 330 8.73 0.61 -8.61
N GLU A 331 9.49 0.23 -9.64
CA GLU A 331 10.08 1.18 -10.60
C GLU A 331 9.07 1.65 -11.66
N ALA A 332 8.06 0.83 -11.97
CA ALA A 332 7.00 1.13 -12.93
C ALA A 332 5.91 2.07 -12.36
N HIS A 333 5.80 2.17 -11.02
CA HIS A 333 4.84 3.06 -10.37
C HIS A 333 5.24 4.53 -10.49
N PHE A 334 4.30 5.34 -10.98
CA PHE A 334 4.47 6.79 -10.97
C PHE A 334 4.58 7.33 -9.52
N PRO A 335 5.40 8.37 -9.29
CA PRO A 335 5.53 8.98 -7.97
C PRO A 335 4.17 9.39 -7.38
N GLN A 336 3.90 8.95 -6.15
CA GLN A 336 2.68 9.31 -5.42
C GLN A 336 2.91 10.50 -4.48
N GLY A 337 1.82 11.21 -4.15
CA GLY A 337 1.84 12.32 -3.19
C GLY A 337 0.74 13.34 -3.46
N GLY A 338 0.32 14.12 -2.46
CA GLY A 338 -0.84 15.01 -2.57
C GLY A 338 -0.76 16.09 -3.67
N SER A 339 0.42 16.39 -4.20
CA SER A 339 0.60 17.31 -5.33
C SER A 339 0.82 16.62 -6.68
N ARG A 340 0.82 15.29 -6.72
CA ARG A 340 1.07 14.50 -7.92
C ARG A 340 -0.21 14.33 -8.72
N GLY A 341 -0.08 14.33 -10.04
CA GLY A 341 -1.22 14.31 -10.96
C GLY A 341 -2.10 13.08 -10.77
N THR A 342 -1.50 11.91 -10.58
CA THR A 342 -2.20 10.65 -10.30
C THR A 342 -3.08 10.76 -9.05
N THR A 343 -2.51 11.24 -7.94
CA THR A 343 -3.24 11.43 -6.68
C THR A 343 -4.35 12.46 -6.83
N LEU A 344 -4.11 13.58 -7.51
CA LEU A 344 -5.14 14.62 -7.76
C LEU A 344 -6.31 14.09 -8.58
N LEU A 345 -6.04 13.27 -9.60
CA LEU A 345 -7.06 12.63 -10.43
C LEU A 345 -7.91 11.65 -9.61
N ILE A 346 -7.26 10.79 -8.82
CA ILE A 346 -7.96 9.83 -7.95
C ILE A 346 -8.80 10.58 -6.92
N ASP A 347 -8.22 11.53 -6.19
CA ASP A 347 -8.94 12.30 -5.17
C ASP A 347 -10.17 13.02 -5.75
N LYS A 348 -10.05 13.59 -6.95
CA LYS A 348 -11.17 14.24 -7.62
C LYS A 348 -12.29 13.27 -8.00
N TYR A 349 -11.93 12.10 -8.51
CA TYR A 349 -12.90 11.06 -8.84
C TYR A 349 -13.63 10.57 -7.58
N ILE A 350 -12.88 10.25 -6.52
CA ILE A 350 -13.42 9.81 -5.23
C ILE A 350 -14.33 10.87 -4.62
N GLU A 351 -13.93 12.15 -4.65
CA GLU A 351 -14.75 13.27 -4.18
C GLU A 351 -16.12 13.31 -4.88
N ARG A 352 -16.14 13.21 -6.21
CA ARG A 352 -17.38 13.24 -7.00
C ARG A 352 -18.23 12.00 -6.83
N MET A 353 -17.61 10.82 -6.78
CA MET A 353 -18.30 9.56 -6.51
C MET A 353 -18.97 9.60 -5.15
N ARG A 354 -18.27 10.06 -4.11
CA ARG A 354 -18.82 10.21 -2.75
C ARG A 354 -19.99 11.19 -2.74
N ALA A 355 -19.85 12.36 -3.39
CA ALA A 355 -20.93 13.34 -3.48
C ALA A 355 -22.18 12.77 -4.19
N MET A 356 -21.97 12.02 -5.28
CA MET A 356 -23.04 11.34 -6.00
C MET A 356 -23.72 10.29 -5.11
N LEU A 357 -22.95 9.37 -4.53
CA LEU A 357 -23.48 8.33 -3.64
C LEU A 357 -24.23 8.93 -2.44
N HIS A 358 -23.73 10.04 -1.90
CA HIS A 358 -24.40 10.75 -0.83
C HIS A 358 -25.76 11.29 -1.26
N ALA A 359 -25.82 11.99 -2.39
CA ALA A 359 -27.10 12.49 -2.93
C ALA A 359 -28.08 11.35 -3.22
N TRP A 360 -27.60 10.23 -3.75
CA TRP A 360 -28.42 9.06 -4.03
C TRP A 360 -28.99 8.43 -2.77
N PHE A 361 -28.17 8.17 -1.73
CA PHE A 361 -28.69 7.53 -0.54
C PHE A 361 -29.69 8.42 0.20
N VAL A 362 -29.51 9.74 0.18
CA VAL A 362 -30.49 10.69 0.75
C VAL A 362 -31.83 10.57 0.04
N ASN A 363 -31.83 10.57 -1.30
CA ASN A 363 -33.05 10.41 -2.09
C ASN A 363 -33.71 9.03 -1.89
N ILE A 364 -32.90 7.98 -1.75
CA ILE A 364 -33.36 6.62 -1.45
C ILE A 364 -34.09 6.61 -0.11
N LEU A 365 -33.51 7.20 0.93
CA LEU A 365 -34.13 7.25 2.26
C LEU A 365 -35.43 8.06 2.25
N GLU A 366 -35.44 9.20 1.57
CA GLU A 366 -36.65 10.01 1.42
C GLU A 366 -37.77 9.23 0.70
N ALA A 367 -37.44 8.47 -0.34
CA ALA A 367 -38.40 7.64 -1.05
C ALA A 367 -38.91 6.47 -0.19
N ASP A 368 -38.02 5.80 0.55
CA ASP A 368 -38.36 4.68 1.44
C ASP A 368 -39.27 5.13 2.59
N LEU A 369 -39.07 6.34 3.13
CA LEU A 369 -39.90 6.88 4.22
C LEU A 369 -41.29 7.36 3.75
N ASN A 370 -41.39 7.81 2.50
CA ASN A 370 -42.64 8.33 1.93
C ASN A 370 -43.50 7.25 1.24
N SER A 371 -42.99 6.02 1.13
CA SER A 371 -43.65 4.92 0.43
C SER A 371 -44.02 3.79 1.40
N ALA A 372 -45.16 3.15 1.19
CA ALA A 372 -45.49 1.93 1.93
C ALA A 372 -44.50 0.79 1.60
N PRO A 373 -44.12 -0.04 2.57
CA PRO A 373 -43.25 -1.19 2.33
C PRO A 373 -43.92 -2.20 1.40
N LYS A 374 -43.11 -2.91 0.62
CA LYS A 374 -43.56 -3.97 -0.28
C LYS A 374 -43.65 -5.29 0.47
N GLN A 375 -44.51 -6.19 0.02
CA GLN A 375 -44.58 -7.57 0.51
C GLN A 375 -43.91 -8.53 -0.48
N ALA A 376 -43.12 -9.45 0.03
CA ALA A 376 -42.61 -10.60 -0.71
C ALA A 376 -43.68 -11.71 -0.79
N ASP A 377 -43.43 -12.73 -1.63
CA ASP A 377 -44.35 -13.87 -1.81
C ASP A 377 -44.61 -14.64 -0.51
N ASP A 378 -43.71 -14.53 0.48
CA ASP A 378 -43.81 -15.15 1.81
C ASP A 378 -44.47 -14.25 2.87
N GLY A 379 -44.95 -13.05 2.49
CA GLY A 379 -45.61 -12.09 3.37
C GLY A 379 -44.68 -11.07 4.04
N ARG A 380 -43.35 -11.24 3.93
CA ARG A 380 -42.38 -10.36 4.59
C ARG A 380 -42.34 -8.97 3.98
N LEU A 381 -42.16 -7.97 4.84
CA LEU A 381 -42.01 -6.58 4.41
C LEU A 381 -40.57 -6.27 4.00
N TRP A 382 -40.42 -5.53 2.91
CA TRP A 382 -39.12 -5.02 2.46
C TRP A 382 -39.27 -3.67 1.74
N THR A 383 -38.19 -2.90 1.71
CA THR A 383 -38.10 -1.66 0.93
C THR A 383 -37.07 -1.82 -0.19
N PRO A 384 -37.31 -1.23 -1.38
CA PRO A 384 -36.35 -1.30 -2.47
C PRO A 384 -35.06 -0.51 -2.19
N GLY A 385 -35.09 0.49 -1.29
CA GLY A 385 -33.97 1.39 -1.10
C GLY A 385 -32.64 0.72 -0.74
N ALA A 386 -32.64 -0.28 0.14
CA ALA A 386 -31.41 -1.01 0.46
C ALA A 386 -30.84 -1.77 -0.76
N VAL A 387 -31.71 -2.37 -1.58
CA VAL A 387 -31.31 -3.08 -2.81
C VAL A 387 -30.74 -2.09 -3.83
N ASP A 388 -31.41 -0.95 -4.02
CA ASP A 388 -30.95 0.10 -4.93
C ASP A 388 -29.61 0.67 -4.49
N PHE A 389 -29.44 0.94 -3.19
CA PHE A 389 -28.18 1.42 -2.62
C PHE A 389 -27.02 0.46 -2.92
N PHE A 390 -27.16 -0.83 -2.60
CA PHE A 390 -26.10 -1.80 -2.85
C PHE A 390 -25.86 -2.08 -4.33
N ARG A 391 -26.90 -1.99 -5.18
CA ARG A 391 -26.74 -2.06 -6.63
C ARG A 391 -25.83 -0.95 -7.14
N ILE A 392 -26.08 0.31 -6.74
CA ILE A 392 -25.29 1.46 -7.17
C ILE A 392 -23.85 1.36 -6.63
N VAL A 393 -23.68 0.96 -5.38
CA VAL A 393 -22.35 0.74 -4.79
C VAL A 393 -21.57 -0.30 -5.59
N ASN A 394 -22.18 -1.44 -5.91
CA ASN A 394 -21.54 -2.49 -6.72
C ASN A 394 -21.19 -2.00 -8.13
N GLU A 395 -22.06 -1.22 -8.76
CA GLU A 395 -21.79 -0.60 -10.06
C GLU A 395 -20.55 0.33 -9.98
N GLN A 396 -20.41 1.13 -8.91
CA GLN A 396 -19.24 2.00 -8.75
C GLN A 396 -17.93 1.23 -8.51
N VAL A 397 -17.98 0.13 -7.76
CA VAL A 397 -16.80 -0.72 -7.54
C VAL A 397 -16.36 -1.38 -8.84
N ALA A 398 -17.30 -1.98 -9.58
CA ALA A 398 -17.01 -2.67 -10.84
C ALA A 398 -16.33 -1.75 -11.87
N VAL A 399 -16.80 -0.50 -11.98
CA VAL A 399 -16.19 0.50 -12.88
C VAL A 399 -14.72 0.79 -12.54
N VAL A 400 -14.34 0.75 -11.26
CA VAL A 400 -12.95 1.01 -10.84
C VAL A 400 -12.09 -0.24 -10.94
N GLU A 401 -12.67 -1.41 -10.62
CA GLU A 401 -12.02 -2.72 -10.73
C GLU A 401 -11.56 -3.02 -12.17
N ASP A 402 -12.38 -2.65 -13.17
CA ASP A 402 -12.05 -2.83 -14.59
C ASP A 402 -10.90 -1.93 -15.09
N VAL A 403 -10.51 -0.90 -14.32
CA VAL A 403 -9.68 0.21 -14.79
C VAL A 403 -8.35 0.35 -14.05
N SER A 404 -8.25 -0.02 -12.76
CA SER A 404 -7.08 0.31 -11.93
C SER A 404 -6.65 -0.79 -10.97
N SER A 405 -5.33 -0.89 -10.73
CA SER A 405 -4.68 -2.05 -10.14
C SER A 405 -4.64 -2.12 -8.60
N ALA A 406 -4.64 -1.02 -7.85
CA ALA A 406 -4.68 -1.09 -6.37
C ALA A 406 -5.10 0.19 -5.65
N ASP A 407 -4.39 1.32 -5.83
CA ASP A 407 -4.58 2.52 -4.99
C ASP A 407 -5.96 3.15 -5.18
N MET A 408 -6.40 3.30 -6.43
CA MET A 408 -7.74 3.82 -6.72
C MET A 408 -8.85 2.91 -6.21
N LEU A 409 -8.67 1.60 -6.29
CA LEU A 409 -9.61 0.61 -5.78
C LEU A 409 -9.69 0.66 -4.24
N LEU A 410 -8.53 0.75 -3.57
CA LEU A 410 -8.47 0.92 -2.12
C LEU A 410 -9.20 2.18 -1.66
N ARG A 411 -8.89 3.34 -2.26
CA ARG A 411 -9.54 4.62 -1.93
C ARG A 411 -11.04 4.61 -2.25
N THR A 412 -11.44 3.90 -3.31
CA THR A 412 -12.86 3.67 -3.64
C THR A 412 -13.54 2.85 -2.55
N GLY A 413 -12.92 1.76 -2.11
CA GLY A 413 -13.42 0.93 -1.01
C GLY A 413 -13.56 1.73 0.28
N GLU A 414 -12.55 2.52 0.65
CA GLU A 414 -12.59 3.37 1.85
C GLU A 414 -13.74 4.40 1.79
N ALA A 415 -13.92 5.06 0.64
CA ALA A 415 -15.00 6.01 0.43
C ALA A 415 -16.38 5.34 0.51
N ILE A 416 -16.53 4.13 -0.03
CA ILE A 416 -17.77 3.35 0.03
C ILE A 416 -18.09 2.94 1.47
N LEU A 417 -17.12 2.45 2.23
CA LEU A 417 -17.36 2.11 3.64
C LEU A 417 -17.78 3.33 4.46
N GLN A 418 -17.23 4.51 4.15
CA GLN A 418 -17.67 5.75 4.77
C GLN A 418 -19.12 6.10 4.40
N ILE A 419 -19.49 5.95 3.11
CA ILE A 419 -20.88 6.15 2.66
C ILE A 419 -21.84 5.14 3.31
N MET A 420 -21.45 3.88 3.46
CA MET A 420 -22.27 2.87 4.15
C MET A 420 -22.53 3.27 5.60
N ARG A 421 -21.52 3.80 6.29
CA ARG A 421 -21.68 4.31 7.66
C ARG A 421 -22.64 5.49 7.70
N GLU A 422 -22.48 6.47 6.81
CA GLU A 422 -23.36 7.64 6.73
C GLU A 422 -24.82 7.26 6.44
N PHE A 423 -25.02 6.26 5.59
CA PHE A 423 -26.35 5.69 5.30
C PHE A 423 -26.97 5.03 6.55
N GLN A 424 -26.20 4.22 7.29
CA GLN A 424 -26.66 3.61 8.55
C GLN A 424 -27.03 4.67 9.59
N GLU A 425 -26.18 5.68 9.78
CA GLU A 425 -26.45 6.78 10.71
C GLU A 425 -27.71 7.56 10.30
N ALA A 426 -27.91 7.79 9.00
CA ALA A 426 -29.11 8.44 8.50
C ALA A 426 -30.39 7.62 8.80
N GLN A 427 -30.37 6.31 8.55
CA GLN A 427 -31.47 5.40 8.92
C GLN A 427 -31.73 5.41 10.43
N GLN A 428 -30.67 5.39 11.24
CA GLN A 428 -30.77 5.40 12.69
C GLN A 428 -31.40 6.69 13.22
N ARG A 429 -31.09 7.86 12.64
CA ARG A 429 -31.71 9.14 13.04
C ARG A 429 -33.23 9.12 12.90
N HIS A 430 -33.77 8.37 11.94
CA HIS A 430 -35.23 8.23 11.76
C HIS A 430 -35.91 7.32 12.79
N LEU A 431 -35.18 6.43 13.48
CA LEU A 431 -35.74 5.48 14.46
C LEU A 431 -35.89 6.02 15.90
N GLN A 432 -35.31 7.19 16.20
CA GLN A 432 -35.23 7.83 17.54
C GLN A 432 -34.61 6.99 18.69
N ARG A 433 -33.39 7.43 19.04
CA ARG A 433 -32.63 7.41 20.31
C ARG A 433 -31.56 6.32 20.55
N ASP A 434 -30.32 6.84 20.61
CA ASP A 434 -29.07 6.38 21.25
C ASP A 434 -28.70 4.90 21.15
N LEU A 435 -27.89 4.56 20.13
CA LEU A 435 -26.88 3.51 20.30
C LEU A 435 -25.62 4.16 20.83
N SER A 436 -25.02 3.53 21.84
CA SER A 436 -23.71 3.87 22.37
C SER A 436 -22.67 3.94 21.25
N ASP A 437 -21.78 4.94 21.35
CA ASP A 437 -20.63 5.26 20.46
C ASP A 437 -19.62 4.09 20.22
N ALA A 438 -19.94 2.87 20.64
CA ALA A 438 -19.04 1.72 20.70
C ALA A 438 -18.73 1.05 19.35
N LEU A 439 -19.30 1.50 18.23
CA LEU A 439 -19.03 0.96 16.88
C LEU A 439 -18.24 1.91 15.97
N LEU A 440 -17.75 3.04 16.49
CA LEU A 440 -16.83 3.91 15.78
C LEU A 440 -15.42 3.27 15.71
N CYS A 441 -15.28 2.23 14.90
CA CYS A 441 -13.95 1.81 14.44
C CYS A 441 -13.43 2.89 13.47
N ALA A 442 -12.56 3.74 14.01
CA ALA A 442 -11.61 4.52 13.26
C ALA A 442 -10.42 3.61 12.92
N GLY A 443 -10.24 3.30 11.63
CA GLY A 443 -9.03 2.68 11.10
C GLY A 443 -9.19 1.28 10.50
N LYS A 444 -8.63 1.13 9.30
CA LYS A 444 -8.64 -0.01 8.34
C LYS A 444 -9.98 -0.30 7.66
N LEU A 445 -9.86 -0.70 6.39
CA LEU A 445 -10.94 -1.21 5.54
C LEU A 445 -11.54 -2.47 6.19
N ASP A 446 -12.61 -2.32 6.96
CA ASP A 446 -13.30 -3.42 7.64
C ASP A 446 -14.75 -3.51 7.17
N ILE A 447 -14.94 -4.33 6.14
CA ILE A 447 -16.25 -4.60 5.54
C ILE A 447 -17.16 -5.32 6.54
N GLU A 448 -16.60 -6.24 7.35
CA GLU A 448 -17.39 -6.98 8.34
C GLU A 448 -17.94 -6.05 9.41
N ALA A 449 -17.15 -5.08 9.88
CA ALA A 449 -17.61 -4.08 10.84
C ALA A 449 -18.78 -3.26 10.28
N GLN A 450 -18.71 -2.83 9.01
CA GLN A 450 -19.84 -2.11 8.39
C GLN A 450 -21.07 -3.00 8.24
N CYS A 451 -20.92 -4.27 7.86
CA CYS A 451 -22.03 -5.24 7.81
C CYS A 451 -22.66 -5.48 9.19
N ARG A 452 -21.85 -5.55 10.26
CA ARG A 452 -22.35 -5.64 11.64
C ARG A 452 -23.16 -4.39 12.03
N GLY A 453 -22.83 -3.21 11.51
CA GLY A 453 -23.61 -1.98 11.68
C GLY A 453 -25.06 -2.12 11.24
N PHE A 454 -25.33 -2.71 10.07
CA PHE A 454 -26.69 -2.98 9.61
C PHE A 454 -27.45 -3.98 10.51
N LEU A 455 -26.75 -4.98 11.08
CA LEU A 455 -27.37 -5.90 12.06
C LEU A 455 -27.73 -5.19 13.37
N VAL A 456 -26.92 -4.22 13.80
CA VAL A 456 -27.21 -3.39 14.98
C VAL A 456 -28.41 -2.49 14.73
N LEU A 457 -28.48 -1.88 13.55
CA LEU A 457 -29.64 -1.09 13.12
C LEU A 457 -30.93 -1.93 13.15
N ALA A 458 -30.90 -3.15 12.59
CA ALA A 458 -32.05 -4.04 12.61
C ALA A 458 -32.48 -4.42 14.04
N LYS A 459 -31.53 -4.68 14.94
CA LYS A 459 -31.82 -4.93 16.37
C LYS A 459 -32.46 -3.72 17.06
N SER A 460 -32.00 -2.51 16.74
CA SER A 460 -32.59 -1.27 17.26
C SER A 460 -34.01 -1.06 16.73
N ALA A 461 -34.26 -1.35 15.45
CA ALA A 461 -35.60 -1.29 14.88
C ALA A 461 -36.56 -2.28 15.56
N VAL A 462 -36.12 -3.51 15.84
CA VAL A 462 -36.94 -4.49 16.59
C VAL A 462 -37.26 -3.99 18.00
N ALA A 463 -36.30 -3.39 18.70
CA ALA A 463 -36.56 -2.80 20.01
C ALA A 463 -37.58 -1.65 19.94
N HIS A 464 -37.53 -0.84 18.88
CA HIS A 464 -38.52 0.21 18.63
C HIS A 464 -39.93 -0.34 18.36
N LEU A 465 -40.05 -1.46 17.64
CA LEU A 465 -41.33 -2.16 17.46
C LEU A 465 -41.91 -2.61 18.80
N VAL A 466 -41.09 -3.18 19.69
CA VAL A 466 -41.52 -3.59 21.04
C VAL A 466 -42.01 -2.37 21.83
N GLY A 467 -41.27 -1.25 21.80
CA GLY A 467 -41.72 -0.01 22.43
C GLY A 467 -43.04 0.52 21.85
N THR A 468 -43.30 0.30 20.56
CA THR A 468 -44.58 0.66 19.92
C THR A 468 -45.73 -0.23 20.38
N ILE A 469 -45.50 -1.54 20.53
CA ILE A 469 -46.49 -2.50 21.07
C ILE A 469 -46.90 -2.09 22.49
N PHE A 470 -45.92 -1.89 23.38
CA PHE A 470 -46.19 -1.51 24.78
C PHE A 470 -46.60 -0.03 24.94
N GLY A 471 -46.40 0.78 23.91
CA GLY A 471 -46.92 2.14 23.81
C GLY A 471 -48.39 2.22 23.38
N ASP A 472 -49.03 1.12 22.98
CA ASP A 472 -50.46 1.10 22.69
C ASP A 472 -51.25 1.42 23.96
N SER A 473 -52.05 2.48 23.90
CA SER A 473 -52.99 2.90 24.93
C SER A 473 -53.87 1.76 25.46
N ALA A 474 -54.38 0.89 24.59
CA ALA A 474 -55.26 -0.21 24.99
C ALA A 474 -54.51 -1.23 25.86
N LEU A 475 -53.28 -1.56 25.47
CA LEU A 475 -52.42 -2.47 26.22
C LEU A 475 -51.95 -1.82 27.54
N ALA A 476 -51.58 -0.55 27.50
CA ALA A 476 -51.18 0.20 28.69
C ALA A 476 -52.30 0.31 29.73
N GLU A 477 -53.55 0.50 29.30
CA GLU A 477 -54.72 0.51 30.19
C GLU A 477 -54.96 -0.85 30.88
N LEU A 478 -54.65 -1.97 30.21
CA LEU A 478 -54.74 -3.30 30.84
C LEU A 478 -53.71 -3.45 31.96
N PHE A 479 -52.47 -3.00 31.75
CA PHE A 479 -51.43 -3.02 32.78
C PHE A 479 -51.80 -2.19 34.02
N GLN A 480 -52.53 -1.09 33.86
CA GLN A 480 -53.00 -0.27 34.98
C GLN A 480 -54.08 -0.96 35.84
N LYS A 481 -54.76 -1.98 35.31
CA LYS A 481 -55.79 -2.76 36.03
C LYS A 481 -55.21 -3.92 36.83
N LEU A 482 -53.95 -4.28 36.61
CA LEU A 482 -53.28 -5.33 37.37
C LEU A 482 -53.21 -4.95 38.85
N TYR A 483 -53.34 -5.95 39.73
CA TYR A 483 -53.22 -5.83 41.19
C TYR A 483 -54.27 -4.97 41.92
N CYS A 484 -55.14 -4.27 41.20
CA CYS A 484 -56.13 -3.36 41.78
C CYS A 484 -57.58 -3.60 41.32
N SER A 485 -57.82 -4.47 40.35
CA SER A 485 -59.16 -4.76 39.81
C SER A 485 -59.66 -6.18 40.14
N GLU A 486 -60.98 -6.35 40.24
CA GLU A 486 -61.60 -7.69 40.35
C GLU A 486 -61.41 -8.52 39.08
N ASP A 487 -61.38 -7.87 37.91
CA ASP A 487 -61.13 -8.52 36.62
C ASP A 487 -59.74 -9.17 36.55
N TRP A 488 -58.74 -8.57 37.22
CA TRP A 488 -57.41 -9.17 37.35
C TRP A 488 -57.41 -10.39 38.27
N GLN A 489 -58.09 -10.31 39.43
CA GLN A 489 -58.22 -11.45 40.35
C GLN A 489 -58.87 -12.67 39.67
N GLN A 490 -59.82 -12.44 38.76
CA GLN A 490 -60.46 -13.49 37.97
C GLN A 490 -59.62 -13.99 36.78
N GLY A 491 -58.48 -13.34 36.49
CA GLY A 491 -57.58 -13.67 35.38
C GLY A 491 -57.93 -13.07 34.02
N THR A 492 -59.03 -12.33 33.93
CA THR A 492 -59.49 -11.71 32.67
C THR A 492 -58.49 -10.69 32.13
N VAL A 493 -57.86 -9.89 32.99
CA VAL A 493 -56.88 -8.85 32.57
C VAL A 493 -55.64 -9.49 31.95
N THR A 494 -55.05 -10.49 32.60
CA THR A 494 -53.85 -11.18 32.11
C THR A 494 -54.13 -11.95 30.83
N GLY A 495 -55.27 -12.66 30.76
CA GLY A 495 -55.72 -13.29 29.53
C GLY A 495 -55.88 -12.30 28.38
N SER A 496 -56.39 -11.08 28.65
CA SER A 496 -56.53 -10.02 27.64
C SER A 496 -55.19 -9.44 27.19
N ILE A 497 -54.21 -9.30 28.09
CA ILE A 497 -52.85 -8.87 27.75
C ILE A 497 -52.19 -9.90 26.83
N LEU A 498 -52.25 -11.19 27.20
CA LEU A 498 -51.65 -12.27 26.41
C LEU A 498 -52.35 -12.46 25.06
N ALA A 499 -53.68 -12.30 25.00
CA ALA A 499 -54.41 -12.31 23.73
C ALA A 499 -53.96 -11.17 22.80
N THR A 500 -53.86 -9.94 23.32
CA THR A 500 -53.38 -8.78 22.56
C THR A 500 -51.96 -9.02 22.03
N LEU A 501 -51.05 -9.55 22.86
CA LEU A 501 -49.69 -9.91 22.42
C LEU A 501 -49.68 -11.03 21.38
N SER A 502 -50.59 -12.01 21.50
CA SER A 502 -50.76 -13.07 20.50
C SER A 502 -51.15 -12.51 19.14
N ASP A 503 -52.10 -11.56 19.11
CA ASP A 503 -52.55 -10.91 17.87
C ASP A 503 -51.38 -10.17 17.19
N TYR A 504 -50.58 -9.42 17.96
CA TYR A 504 -49.34 -8.81 17.44
C TYR A 504 -48.34 -9.85 16.92
N PHE A 505 -48.14 -10.96 17.63
CA PHE A 505 -47.18 -11.98 17.22
C PHE A 505 -47.61 -12.67 15.93
N ASP A 506 -48.90 -12.92 15.73
CA ASP A 506 -49.41 -13.52 14.50
C ASP A 506 -49.17 -12.62 13.28
N ASP A 507 -49.32 -11.30 13.44
CA ASP A 507 -48.97 -10.32 12.41
C ASP A 507 -47.46 -10.30 12.16
N PHE A 508 -46.64 -10.07 13.19
CA PHE A 508 -45.19 -9.92 13.03
C PHE A 508 -44.49 -11.19 12.54
N LYS A 509 -45.04 -12.38 12.82
CA LYS A 509 -44.51 -13.65 12.33
C LYS A 509 -44.52 -13.75 10.81
N GLN A 510 -45.48 -13.10 10.15
CA GLN A 510 -45.56 -13.05 8.69
C GLN A 510 -44.72 -11.90 8.12
N LEU A 511 -44.67 -10.76 8.82
CA LEU A 511 -44.05 -9.54 8.32
C LEU A 511 -42.52 -9.51 8.49
N LEU A 512 -41.98 -10.19 9.50
CA LEU A 512 -40.55 -10.14 9.86
C LEU A 512 -39.77 -11.37 9.41
N GLU A 513 -38.45 -11.21 9.30
CA GLU A 513 -37.54 -12.35 9.17
C GLU A 513 -37.49 -13.16 10.50
N PRO A 514 -37.43 -14.51 10.45
CA PRO A 514 -37.59 -15.37 11.64
C PRO A 514 -36.65 -15.09 12.79
N THR A 515 -35.40 -14.72 12.52
CA THR A 515 -34.40 -14.39 13.53
C THR A 515 -34.77 -13.10 14.26
N PHE A 516 -35.27 -12.09 13.53
CA PHE A 516 -35.76 -10.84 14.13
C PHE A 516 -37.11 -11.02 14.83
N PHE A 517 -38.00 -11.89 14.35
CA PHE A 517 -39.23 -12.25 15.06
C PHE A 517 -38.93 -12.90 16.41
N LYS A 518 -38.01 -13.87 16.45
CA LYS A 518 -37.58 -14.49 17.72
C LYS A 518 -37.04 -13.46 18.70
N ARG A 519 -36.26 -12.49 18.20
CA ARG A 519 -35.73 -11.38 19.01
C ARG A 519 -36.85 -10.46 19.50
N LEU A 520 -37.86 -10.18 18.69
CA LEU A 520 -39.03 -9.39 19.08
C LEU A 520 -39.76 -10.07 20.25
N VAL A 521 -40.04 -11.36 20.14
CA VAL A 521 -40.71 -12.12 21.21
C VAL A 521 -39.88 -12.12 22.50
N ASP A 522 -38.56 -12.35 22.40
CA ASP A 522 -37.67 -12.31 23.56
C ASP A 522 -37.75 -10.95 24.29
N LEU A 523 -37.75 -9.85 23.52
CA LEU A 523 -37.84 -8.50 24.08
C LEU A 523 -39.24 -8.20 24.63
N CYS A 524 -40.31 -8.69 24.00
CA CYS A 524 -41.68 -8.59 24.53
C CYS A 524 -41.86 -9.35 25.84
N LEU A 525 -41.17 -10.48 26.03
CA LEU A 525 -41.16 -11.21 27.30
C LEU A 525 -40.50 -10.37 28.39
N GLU A 526 -39.30 -9.84 28.13
CA GLU A 526 -38.57 -9.00 29.08
C GLU A 526 -39.37 -7.72 29.44
N GLU A 527 -39.88 -7.02 28.43
CA GLU A 527 -40.67 -5.78 28.60
C GLU A 527 -42.01 -6.06 29.28
N GLY A 528 -42.68 -7.16 28.91
CA GLY A 528 -43.94 -7.58 29.51
C GLY A 528 -43.79 -7.89 30.99
N VAL A 529 -42.80 -8.72 31.36
CA VAL A 529 -42.51 -9.00 32.77
C VAL A 529 -42.18 -7.71 33.53
N ALA A 530 -41.40 -6.80 32.95
CA ALA A 530 -41.11 -5.51 33.57
C ALA A 530 -42.38 -4.70 33.87
N HIS A 531 -43.37 -4.71 32.97
CA HIS A 531 -44.66 -4.06 33.20
C HIS A 531 -45.49 -4.74 34.31
N PHE A 532 -45.51 -6.07 34.40
CA PHE A 532 -46.14 -6.79 35.52
C PHE A 532 -45.47 -6.42 36.86
N VAL A 533 -44.14 -6.44 36.90
CA VAL A 533 -43.36 -6.04 38.09
C VAL A 533 -43.67 -4.58 38.47
N ALA A 534 -43.64 -3.67 37.51
CA ALA A 534 -43.91 -2.25 37.74
C ALA A 534 -45.33 -2.03 38.25
N ALA A 535 -46.32 -2.74 37.70
CA ALA A 535 -47.70 -2.67 38.12
C ALA A 535 -47.88 -3.19 39.56
N LEU A 536 -47.19 -4.27 39.96
CA LEU A 536 -47.27 -4.79 41.34
C LEU A 536 -46.78 -3.75 42.34
N VAL A 537 -45.63 -3.15 42.07
CA VAL A 537 -45.02 -2.11 42.91
C VAL A 537 -45.88 -0.84 42.96
N THR A 538 -46.61 -0.54 41.88
CA THR A 538 -47.32 0.73 41.72
C THR A 538 -48.77 0.68 42.21
N TYR A 539 -49.49 -0.41 41.92
CA TYR A 539 -50.95 -0.48 42.08
C TYR A 539 -51.40 -1.43 43.19
N ALA A 540 -50.55 -2.33 43.69
CA ALA A 540 -50.94 -3.22 44.79
C ALA A 540 -51.20 -2.41 46.07
N GLN A 541 -52.36 -2.64 46.68
CA GLN A 541 -52.78 -1.98 47.93
C GLN A 541 -53.16 -2.95 49.04
N ASN A 542 -53.77 -4.09 48.71
CA ASN A 542 -54.20 -5.11 49.67
C ASN A 542 -53.84 -6.50 49.13
N ILE A 543 -52.66 -7.00 49.49
CA ILE A 543 -52.19 -8.34 49.14
C ILE A 543 -52.82 -9.34 50.11
N THR A 544 -53.58 -10.27 49.55
CA THR A 544 -54.26 -11.37 50.24
C THR A 544 -53.81 -12.72 49.66
N ASP A 545 -54.17 -13.84 50.30
CA ASP A 545 -53.89 -15.18 49.75
C ASP A 545 -54.45 -15.35 48.33
N ALA A 546 -55.65 -14.83 48.05
CA ALA A 546 -56.23 -14.80 46.71
C ALA A 546 -55.37 -13.99 45.71
N SER A 547 -54.74 -12.91 46.17
CA SER A 547 -53.80 -12.12 45.36
C SER A 547 -52.52 -12.89 45.05
N LEU A 548 -52.00 -13.67 46.00
CA LEU A 548 -50.83 -14.52 45.79
C LEU A 548 -51.14 -15.67 44.82
N GLU A 549 -52.33 -16.27 44.91
CA GLU A 549 -52.81 -17.25 43.93
C GLU A 549 -52.96 -16.62 42.54
N ALA A 550 -53.49 -15.40 42.43
CA ALA A 550 -53.58 -14.67 41.17
C ALA A 550 -52.21 -14.34 40.57
N ILE A 551 -51.22 -13.94 41.39
CA ILE A 551 -49.83 -13.73 40.95
C ILE A 551 -49.22 -15.03 40.42
N GLN A 552 -49.44 -16.16 41.10
CA GLN A 552 -48.96 -17.47 40.61
C GLN A 552 -49.61 -17.83 39.28
N ARG A 553 -50.94 -17.64 39.16
CA ARG A 553 -51.67 -17.89 37.92
C ARG A 553 -51.08 -17.06 36.77
N ASP A 554 -50.80 -15.78 37.00
CA ASP A 554 -50.17 -14.90 36.00
C ASP A 554 -48.79 -15.41 35.60
N HIS A 555 -47.93 -15.76 36.56
CA HIS A 555 -46.62 -16.34 36.29
C HIS A 555 -46.72 -17.58 35.40
N ASP A 556 -47.63 -18.50 35.72
CA ASP A 556 -47.80 -19.76 34.99
C ASP A 556 -48.38 -19.53 33.59
N GLU A 557 -49.35 -18.61 33.44
CA GLU A 557 -49.93 -18.25 32.15
C GLU A 557 -48.93 -17.55 31.23
N ILE A 558 -48.16 -16.59 31.76
CA ILE A 558 -47.09 -15.89 31.02
C ILE A 558 -46.03 -16.91 30.59
N SER A 559 -45.59 -17.76 31.51
CA SER A 559 -44.58 -18.79 31.22
C SER A 559 -45.05 -19.73 30.11
N LYS A 560 -46.26 -20.27 30.25
CA LYS A 560 -46.86 -21.17 29.26
C LYS A 560 -47.03 -20.51 27.89
N PHE A 561 -47.44 -19.24 27.86
CA PHE A 561 -47.60 -18.48 26.62
C PHE A 561 -46.26 -18.32 25.88
N PHE A 562 -45.23 -17.84 26.56
CA PHE A 562 -43.93 -17.61 25.93
C PHE A 562 -43.14 -18.88 25.66
N GLU A 563 -43.38 -20.00 26.36
CA GLU A 563 -42.80 -21.30 26.02
C GLU A 563 -43.18 -21.81 24.62
N ALA A 564 -44.27 -21.30 24.02
CA ALA A 564 -44.62 -21.61 22.64
C ALA A 564 -43.68 -20.98 21.60
N PHE A 565 -42.90 -19.96 22.00
CA PHE A 565 -42.09 -19.14 21.10
C PHE A 565 -40.59 -19.07 21.50
N CYS A 566 -40.29 -19.18 22.80
CA CYS A 566 -38.96 -19.06 23.39
C CYS A 566 -38.49 -20.40 24.00
N SER A 567 -37.19 -20.51 24.31
CA SER A 567 -36.69 -21.65 25.07
C SER A 567 -37.14 -21.58 26.53
N LYS A 568 -37.42 -22.73 27.14
CA LYS A 568 -37.82 -22.83 28.55
C LYS A 568 -36.85 -22.13 29.50
N GLU A 569 -35.56 -22.31 29.29
CA GLU A 569 -34.51 -21.66 30.10
C GLU A 569 -34.61 -20.13 30.06
N ARG A 570 -34.94 -19.56 28.90
CA ARG A 570 -35.11 -18.11 28.77
C ARG A 570 -36.38 -17.63 29.45
N VAL A 571 -37.49 -18.36 29.28
CA VAL A 571 -38.76 -18.04 29.94
C VAL A 571 -38.57 -18.00 31.45
N VAL A 572 -38.05 -19.07 32.04
CA VAL A 572 -37.78 -19.16 33.49
C VAL A 572 -36.89 -18.01 33.96
N LYS A 573 -35.81 -17.71 33.22
CA LYS A 573 -34.91 -16.62 33.58
C LYS A 573 -35.61 -15.25 33.57
N SER A 574 -36.43 -14.97 32.56
CA SER A 574 -37.11 -13.68 32.43
C SER A 574 -38.29 -13.53 33.39
N THR A 575 -38.99 -14.62 33.75
CA THR A 575 -40.12 -14.59 34.69
C THR A 575 -39.72 -14.69 36.16
N GLN A 576 -38.44 -15.01 36.46
CA GLN A 576 -37.94 -15.16 37.84
C GLN A 576 -38.27 -13.97 38.75
N ALA A 577 -38.26 -12.74 38.22
CA ALA A 577 -38.60 -11.56 39.00
C ALA A 577 -40.04 -11.59 39.57
N LEU A 578 -40.98 -12.23 38.87
CA LEU A 578 -42.36 -12.38 39.35
C LEU A 578 -42.46 -13.42 40.46
N GLU A 579 -41.72 -14.53 40.35
CA GLU A 579 -41.67 -15.55 41.39
C GLU A 579 -41.02 -15.00 42.66
N ASP A 580 -39.88 -14.31 42.54
CA ASP A 580 -39.18 -13.68 43.66
C ASP A 580 -40.07 -12.64 44.36
N LEU A 581 -40.84 -11.86 43.61
CA LEU A 581 -41.80 -10.89 44.15
C LEU A 581 -42.98 -11.56 44.85
N LYS A 582 -43.47 -12.69 44.32
CA LYS A 582 -44.51 -13.48 44.97
C LYS A 582 -44.02 -14.04 46.30
N GLU A 583 -42.84 -14.66 46.31
CA GLU A 583 -42.22 -15.18 47.54
C GLU A 583 -42.03 -14.08 48.58
N LEU A 584 -41.60 -12.90 48.14
CA LEU A 584 -41.44 -11.74 49.00
C LEU A 584 -42.78 -11.25 49.56
N ALA A 585 -43.83 -11.23 48.74
CA ALA A 585 -45.18 -10.87 49.17
C ALA A 585 -45.79 -11.93 50.12
N ALA A 586 -45.38 -13.19 49.99
CA ALA A 586 -45.86 -14.32 50.79
C ALA A 586 -45.00 -14.63 52.03
N SER A 587 -43.87 -13.94 52.24
CA SER A 587 -42.88 -14.32 53.24
C SER A 587 -43.46 -14.29 54.66
N ASP A 588 -43.23 -15.35 55.43
CA ASP A 588 -43.67 -15.49 56.83
C ASP A 588 -42.57 -15.17 57.85
N SER A 589 -41.33 -14.97 57.39
CA SER A 589 -40.17 -14.65 58.21
C SER A 589 -39.27 -13.60 57.57
N VAL A 590 -38.48 -12.91 58.40
CA VAL A 590 -37.48 -11.92 57.97
C VAL A 590 -36.39 -12.58 57.11
N ASP A 591 -35.99 -13.82 57.43
CA ASP A 591 -34.96 -14.54 56.69
C ASP A 591 -35.41 -14.88 55.26
N THR A 592 -36.63 -15.41 55.10
CA THR A 592 -37.23 -15.68 53.78
C THR A 592 -37.36 -14.39 52.97
N PHE A 593 -37.81 -13.30 53.61
CA PHE A 593 -37.93 -11.99 52.95
C PHE A 593 -36.59 -11.47 52.41
N VAL A 594 -35.53 -11.52 53.23
CA VAL A 594 -34.19 -11.06 52.85
C VAL A 594 -33.61 -11.92 51.72
N LEU A 595 -33.84 -13.23 51.74
CA LEU A 595 -33.40 -14.15 50.68
C LEU A 595 -34.09 -13.83 49.35
N SER A 596 -35.42 -13.74 49.32
CA SER A 596 -36.16 -13.45 48.09
C SER A 596 -35.84 -12.05 47.56
N TYR A 597 -35.64 -11.05 48.42
CA TYR A 597 -35.18 -9.72 47.98
C TYR A 597 -33.75 -9.75 47.40
N THR A 598 -32.86 -10.55 47.98
CA THR A 598 -31.49 -10.70 47.47
C THR A 598 -31.48 -11.37 46.10
N SER A 599 -32.35 -12.37 45.88
CA SER A 599 -32.56 -12.98 44.55
C SER A 599 -33.12 -11.95 43.57
N LEU A 600 -34.15 -11.21 43.97
CA LEU A 600 -34.78 -10.19 43.16
C LEU A 600 -33.80 -9.11 42.70
N LEU A 601 -32.86 -8.68 43.54
CA LEU A 601 -31.84 -7.70 43.16
C LEU A 601 -30.85 -8.22 42.09
N GLN A 602 -30.68 -9.54 41.96
CA GLN A 602 -29.87 -10.12 40.89
C GLN A 602 -30.57 -10.05 39.53
N VAL A 603 -31.89 -10.16 39.53
CA VAL A 603 -32.73 -10.21 38.31
C VAL A 603 -33.26 -8.83 37.93
N ALA A 604 -33.63 -8.02 38.92
CA ALA A 604 -34.26 -6.71 38.79
C ALA A 604 -33.63 -5.67 39.76
N PRO A 605 -32.38 -5.21 39.50
CA PRO A 605 -31.65 -4.30 40.39
C PRO A 605 -32.29 -2.90 40.52
N GLY A 606 -33.27 -2.56 39.67
CA GLY A 606 -34.00 -1.30 39.70
C GLY A 606 -35.03 -1.17 40.83
N ILE A 607 -35.33 -2.25 41.55
CA ILE A 607 -36.30 -2.24 42.66
C ILE A 607 -35.61 -1.68 43.91
N THR A 608 -35.91 -0.42 44.23
CA THR A 608 -35.35 0.26 45.40
C THR A 608 -36.05 -0.16 46.69
N PRO A 609 -35.42 -0.01 47.86
CA PRO A 609 -36.09 -0.25 49.15
C PRO A 609 -37.38 0.56 49.33
N THR A 610 -37.47 1.76 48.77
CA THR A 610 -38.70 2.57 48.78
C THR A 610 -39.84 1.96 47.96
N LEU A 611 -39.53 1.31 46.83
CA LEU A 611 -40.52 0.58 46.05
C LEU A 611 -40.92 -0.71 46.77
N LEU A 612 -39.99 -1.35 47.46
CA LEU A 612 -40.24 -2.53 48.25
C LEU A 612 -41.16 -2.26 49.44
N GLU A 613 -40.96 -1.14 50.16
CA GLU A 613 -41.80 -0.72 51.29
C GLU A 613 -43.28 -0.65 50.88
N ARG A 614 -43.59 -0.29 49.63
CA ARG A 614 -44.96 -0.26 49.10
C ARG A 614 -45.58 -1.65 49.03
N ILE A 615 -44.81 -2.66 48.62
CA ILE A 615 -45.27 -4.06 48.57
C ILE A 615 -45.51 -4.59 49.98
N VAL A 616 -44.58 -4.34 50.90
CA VAL A 616 -44.73 -4.79 52.30
C VAL A 616 -45.89 -4.07 52.98
N ALA A 617 -46.08 -2.78 52.73
CA ALA A 617 -47.19 -2.00 53.27
C ALA A 617 -48.56 -2.41 52.69
N ALA A 618 -48.59 -3.05 51.53
CA ALA A 618 -49.81 -3.57 50.94
C ALA A 618 -50.26 -4.90 51.58
N ARG A 619 -49.45 -5.52 52.45
CA ARG A 619 -49.80 -6.75 53.15
C ARG A 619 -50.72 -6.49 54.34
N THR A 620 -51.85 -7.21 54.40
CA THR A 620 -52.86 -7.01 55.45
C THR A 620 -52.55 -7.74 56.76
N ASP A 621 -51.63 -8.70 56.73
CA ASP A 621 -51.24 -9.54 57.86
C ASP A 621 -50.11 -8.96 58.73
N LEU A 622 -49.40 -7.94 58.23
CA LEU A 622 -48.27 -7.31 58.92
C LEU A 622 -48.68 -6.03 59.67
N THR A 623 -48.16 -5.86 60.89
CA THR A 623 -48.29 -4.61 61.63
C THR A 623 -47.22 -3.60 61.21
N LYS A 624 -47.41 -2.31 61.57
CA LYS A 624 -46.40 -1.27 61.33
C LYS A 624 -45.04 -1.56 61.99
N ALA A 625 -45.02 -2.36 63.07
CA ALA A 625 -43.78 -2.77 63.72
C ALA A 625 -43.03 -3.81 62.88
N ASP A 626 -43.77 -4.81 62.36
CA ASP A 626 -43.24 -5.88 61.51
C ASP A 626 -42.68 -5.31 60.20
N ILE A 627 -43.39 -4.37 59.58
CA ILE A 627 -42.92 -3.67 58.36
C ILE A 627 -41.60 -2.96 58.65
N LYS A 628 -41.48 -2.28 59.79
CA LYS A 628 -40.26 -1.55 60.16
C LYS A 628 -39.08 -2.49 60.41
N GLU A 629 -39.32 -3.61 61.08
CA GLU A 629 -38.30 -4.65 61.33
C GLU A 629 -37.77 -5.23 60.01
N VAL A 630 -38.65 -5.65 59.12
CA VAL A 630 -38.29 -6.19 57.80
C VAL A 630 -37.50 -5.15 56.98
N MET A 631 -37.95 -3.90 56.96
CA MET A 631 -37.27 -2.84 56.22
C MET A 631 -35.90 -2.48 56.81
N GLU A 632 -35.69 -2.55 58.13
CA GLU A 632 -34.37 -2.31 58.75
C GLU A 632 -33.32 -3.33 58.28
N HIS A 633 -33.70 -4.61 58.11
CA HIS A 633 -32.83 -5.66 57.60
C HIS A 633 -32.44 -5.47 56.13
N VAL A 634 -33.34 -4.92 55.33
CA VAL A 634 -33.15 -4.74 53.87
C VAL A 634 -32.46 -3.42 53.52
N THR A 635 -32.59 -2.41 54.37
CA THR A 635 -31.91 -1.11 54.21
C THR A 635 -30.44 -1.17 54.69
N CYS A 636 -30.03 -2.29 55.29
CA CYS A 636 -28.68 -2.49 55.79
C CYS A 636 -27.67 -2.63 54.61
N PRO A 637 -26.51 -1.94 54.64
CA PRO A 637 -25.55 -1.87 53.52
C PRO A 637 -24.89 -3.19 53.10
N ILE A 638 -25.18 -4.29 53.79
CA ILE A 638 -24.67 -5.64 53.48
C ILE A 638 -25.46 -6.27 52.32
N VAL A 639 -26.76 -5.97 52.19
CA VAL A 639 -27.65 -6.53 51.15
C VAL A 639 -27.45 -5.83 49.79
N GLY A 640 -26.96 -4.58 49.79
CA GLY A 640 -26.77 -3.76 48.59
C GLY A 640 -25.48 -4.01 47.78
N ARG A 641 -24.70 -5.07 48.07
CA ARG A 641 -23.50 -5.44 47.28
C ARG A 641 -23.74 -6.76 46.55
N PRO A 642 -23.71 -6.79 45.20
CA PRO A 642 -23.70 -8.04 44.47
C PRO A 642 -22.34 -8.72 44.72
N GLY A 643 -22.32 -9.69 45.64
CA GLY A 643 -21.14 -10.56 45.88
C GLY A 643 -20.73 -10.85 47.32
N SER A 644 -21.45 -10.40 48.36
CA SER A 644 -20.99 -10.56 49.75
C SER A 644 -22.00 -11.18 50.72
N LEU A 645 -22.45 -12.40 50.44
CA LEU A 645 -23.12 -13.27 51.42
C LEU A 645 -22.53 -14.70 51.33
N GLN A 646 -21.45 -14.93 52.09
CA GLN A 646 -21.07 -16.28 52.51
C GLN A 646 -21.60 -16.50 53.94
N LEU A 647 -22.56 -17.41 54.06
CA LEU A 647 -22.87 -18.29 55.20
C LEU A 647 -22.57 -17.74 56.61
N MET A 648 -23.62 -17.29 57.30
CA MET A 648 -23.68 -17.40 58.76
C MET A 648 -24.36 -18.71 59.13
N ASP A 649 -23.58 -19.72 59.56
CA ASP A 649 -23.68 -20.29 60.92
C ASP A 649 -22.83 -21.55 61.11
N ALA A 650 -21.97 -21.52 62.13
CA ALA A 650 -21.76 -22.59 63.12
C ALA A 650 -20.75 -22.14 64.20
N PRO A 651 -21.02 -22.32 65.52
CA PRO A 651 -20.12 -21.92 66.59
C PRO A 651 -19.17 -23.04 67.04
N THR A 652 -18.09 -22.62 67.72
CA THR A 652 -17.15 -23.37 68.58
C THR A 652 -15.97 -24.12 67.93
N SER A 653 -14.74 -23.59 68.12
CA SER A 653 -13.77 -24.11 69.12
C SER A 653 -12.30 -23.76 68.80
N ARG A 654 -11.68 -23.05 69.76
CA ARG A 654 -10.28 -23.09 70.23
C ARG A 654 -9.16 -23.67 69.33
N MET A 655 -8.13 -22.82 69.17
CA MET A 655 -6.75 -22.94 69.72
C MET A 655 -5.56 -22.99 68.74
N GLN A 656 -4.59 -22.11 69.09
CA GLN A 656 -3.11 -22.16 68.92
C GLN A 656 -2.55 -21.84 67.52
N ARG A 657 -1.95 -20.65 67.33
CA ARG A 657 -0.58 -20.18 67.70
C ARG A 657 0.55 -20.71 66.79
N HIS A 658 1.22 -19.73 66.14
CA HIS A 658 2.66 -19.57 65.82
C HIS A 658 2.88 -19.24 64.34
N SER A 659 3.12 -17.97 63.97
CA SER A 659 4.36 -17.17 64.03
C SER A 659 5.35 -17.41 62.89
N SER A 660 5.71 -16.29 62.23
CA SER A 660 6.96 -15.97 61.51
C SER A 660 7.08 -16.30 60.01
N GLY A 661 7.51 -15.32 59.21
CA GLY A 661 8.12 -15.61 57.90
C GLY A 661 8.08 -14.55 56.78
N ARG A 662 8.72 -13.38 56.99
CA ARG A 662 9.50 -12.55 56.02
C ARG A 662 9.13 -12.44 54.51
N ARG A 663 9.03 -11.15 54.10
CA ARG A 663 9.70 -10.40 53.00
C ARG A 663 9.58 -10.88 51.52
N GLY A 664 9.14 -9.94 50.66
CA GLY A 664 9.79 -9.64 49.37
C GLY A 664 8.85 -9.42 48.15
N PRO A 665 9.01 -8.37 47.31
CA PRO A 665 8.03 -7.94 46.28
C PRO A 665 8.54 -8.16 44.81
N PRO A 666 8.00 -7.46 43.79
CA PRO A 666 6.99 -7.85 42.79
C PRO A 666 7.62 -8.27 41.42
N PRO A 667 6.82 -8.50 40.35
CA PRO A 667 6.36 -7.43 39.45
C PRO A 667 4.84 -7.29 39.35
#